data_AF-A0A3M6T825-F1
#
_entry.id   AF-A0A3M6T825-F1
#
_cell.length_a   1.000
_cell.length_b   1.000
_cell.length_c   1.000
_cell.angle_alpha   90.00
_cell.angle_beta   90.00
_cell.angle_gamma   90.00
#
_symmetry.space_group_name_H-M   'P 1'
#
loop_
_entity.id
_entity.type
_entity.pdbx_description
1 polymer ?
#
loop_
_entity_poly.entity_id
_entity_poly.type
_entity_poly.pdbx_seq_one_letter_code
_entity_poly.pdbx_strand_id
1 'polypeptide(L)'
;MFQGRKRKAQRTAGSGGKRQRMSKRAPMYSHHRNMRSKHQDGSRKHEKPWAALGAWFMGPKAENGNVFHELVTQTIESQINFRRHVYFPCDPPYVTDELRDTQAFKASMNKLKTEMEELQNKMMNSVPFYSSRYKGHVNWDVAMPAYLGYICALLYNQNNCAAEASTVTTSFELEVGTELCVMMGYDPDKSMGHLVTGGTVANIEALWAARNVKFFPLGLQRALRKEEKLADAKHYEVFFPQRGKKGKLTSGTEWELLNLETSSILAMPDEVQKLAGLENHSDFMDLLSDYLYESIGAAEFARHHPLIEKTCVIVPSTAHISFTKAVTILGLGKNSLVPVAVDENSRIDSAVLKDILEKHLSRQIPVLAVVAVMGTTEESSIDPLTDILGMRKDFSKKGLDFSIHADGAWGGYFCSMLRDQPKDFYLKAPEESGFVPQLYLSSYVHDQLSALNQCDTITIDPHKSGFCPYPAGALCYKDKRMNTFLQITTSVVYYHGDMTLGDIGIEGSKPGAAAASVLLANRVIGLHKNGYGRILSECTYTAKILYCLWITLPEEDDQFIIETTKPLPSAWKGMSEKKQKEFIRERIIGKSNEELAKDHEALEYLKEIGPDTLVPCFTVNLKGNKSIEECNSLNMAIFQDLSHSTGETTAHRIPMIVTSSSMLHHKHSSALKNFKKRLGLDPKGDSSVKFLITTCMDPWATSVDFMDDLTSIMRNSILCAIGRVKDPKCHHDFVSTGVVNDENQVIVYYAGNFNNISKQYGTVATLQFNSDSQAKAYKSKQDSLMTTSAQQDPIVFRSKKSTLHDVFFGESEYGDEKEVFDLYIGLPSHGSKPFMTANMKVVDVPQYEHFDDDEYPEFLSYFLYGDKKDAFLFHIPTKNPDFLQIVKLDGTPKGVGTEGNKDLLLKKGIEVYLPEISGSWPEDHKEVKDPLKNHKYEITFVGIDGEEVASKVKIERKVWFDGAKLND
;
A
#
# COMPACT_ATOMS: atom_id res chain seq x y z
N MET A 1 -70.39 -19.06 -10.58
CA MET A 1 -69.08 -19.27 -9.93
C MET A 1 -68.00 -18.67 -10.80
N PHE A 2 -67.16 -17.81 -10.20
CA PHE A 2 -65.92 -17.23 -10.70
C PHE A 2 -65.92 -16.46 -12.03
N GLN A 3 -65.98 -15.12 -11.91
CA GLN A 3 -65.55 -14.16 -12.93
C GLN A 3 -64.02 -14.00 -12.87
N GLY A 4 -63.35 -14.11 -14.02
CA GLY A 4 -61.97 -13.67 -14.22
C GLY A 4 -61.87 -12.87 -15.52
N ARG A 5 -61.78 -11.53 -15.42
CA ARG A 5 -61.64 -10.62 -16.56
C ARG A 5 -60.24 -10.01 -16.60
N LYS A 6 -59.61 -10.12 -17.78
CA LYS A 6 -58.40 -9.41 -18.23
C LYS A 6 -58.51 -7.89 -18.05
N ARG A 7 -57.42 -7.24 -17.60
CA ARG A 7 -57.07 -5.82 -17.85
C ARG A 7 -55.54 -5.70 -17.92
N LYS A 8 -54.97 -5.39 -19.10
CA LYS A 8 -54.46 -4.05 -19.52
C LYS A 8 -53.51 -3.42 -18.50
N ALA A 9 -52.20 -3.60 -18.72
CA ALA A 9 -51.15 -2.81 -18.09
C ALA A 9 -51.12 -1.40 -18.70
N GLN A 10 -51.51 -0.41 -17.90
CA GLN A 10 -51.30 1.00 -18.19
C GLN A 10 -50.12 1.46 -17.33
N ARG A 11 -49.09 1.97 -18.00
CA ARG A 11 -48.02 2.76 -17.39
C ARG A 11 -48.63 3.95 -16.65
N THR A 12 -48.36 4.05 -15.35
CA THR A 12 -48.39 5.32 -14.62
C THR A 12 -47.08 5.45 -13.90
N ALA A 13 -46.29 6.43 -14.34
CA ALA A 13 -45.12 6.93 -13.66
C ALA A 13 -45.53 7.43 -12.27
N GLY A 14 -44.92 6.86 -11.23
CA GLY A 14 -44.87 7.40 -9.89
C GLY A 14 -43.41 7.63 -9.54
N SER A 15 -42.99 8.89 -9.62
CA SER A 15 -41.74 9.40 -9.09
C SER A 15 -41.67 9.15 -7.58
N GLY A 16 -40.65 8.41 -7.14
CA GLY A 16 -40.44 8.08 -5.74
C GLY A 16 -39.74 6.74 -5.58
N GLY A 17 -38.59 6.57 -6.25
CA GLY A 17 -37.67 5.51 -5.88
C GLY A 17 -37.21 5.79 -4.45
N LYS A 18 -37.75 5.05 -3.48
CA LYS A 18 -37.18 5.02 -2.14
C LYS A 18 -35.72 4.61 -2.30
N ARG A 19 -34.80 5.50 -1.89
CA ARG A 19 -33.38 5.19 -1.71
C ARG A 19 -33.32 3.88 -0.92
N GLN A 20 -32.70 2.86 -1.51
CA GLN A 20 -32.20 1.74 -0.72
C GLN A 20 -30.95 2.33 -0.05
N ARG A 21 -31.07 2.75 1.21
CA ARG A 21 -29.91 3.15 2.02
C ARG A 21 -28.91 2.00 1.96
N MET A 22 -27.63 2.30 1.77
CA MET A 22 -26.57 1.30 1.92
C MET A 22 -26.48 0.97 3.41
N SER A 23 -27.33 0.07 3.89
CA SER A 23 -27.20 -0.51 5.21
C SER A 23 -26.32 -1.74 5.11
N LYS A 24 -25.22 -1.72 5.86
CA LYS A 24 -24.64 -2.85 6.62
C LYS A 24 -23.36 -2.35 7.30
N ARG A 25 -23.43 -2.23 8.62
CA ARG A 25 -22.31 -2.03 9.52
C ARG A 25 -21.15 -2.98 9.19
N ALA A 26 -19.95 -2.41 9.12
CA ALA A 26 -18.82 -2.96 9.87
C ALA A 26 -18.44 -1.95 10.95
N PRO A 27 -18.63 -2.26 12.25
CA PRO A 27 -17.97 -1.51 13.31
C PRO A 27 -16.44 -1.49 13.09
N MET A 28 -15.78 -0.54 13.75
CA MET A 28 -14.32 -0.35 13.70
C MET A 28 -13.53 -1.62 14.05
N TYR A 29 -14.19 -2.65 14.61
CA TYR A 29 -13.56 -3.89 15.06
C TYR A 29 -14.32 -5.19 14.78
N SER A 30 -15.39 -5.20 13.98
CA SER A 30 -16.07 -6.47 13.61
C SER A 30 -15.83 -6.90 12.16
N HIS A 31 -16.04 -8.20 11.99
CA HIS A 31 -15.94 -8.91 10.73
C HIS A 31 -17.36 -9.24 10.30
N HIS A 32 -18.02 -8.37 9.53
CA HIS A 32 -19.27 -8.74 8.88
C HIS A 32 -18.99 -9.46 7.56
N ARG A 33 -18.86 -10.79 7.64
CA ARG A 33 -18.94 -11.64 6.44
C ARG A 33 -20.23 -12.41 6.47
N ASN A 34 -21.20 -12.00 5.66
CA ASN A 34 -22.21 -12.93 5.16
C ASN A 34 -21.54 -13.86 4.14
N MET A 35 -20.79 -14.87 4.62
CA MET A 35 -20.32 -15.99 3.79
C MET A 35 -21.49 -16.94 3.44
N ARG A 36 -22.54 -16.40 2.82
CA ARG A 36 -23.58 -17.17 2.15
C ARG A 36 -23.75 -16.73 0.69
N SER A 37 -22.68 -16.88 -0.07
CA SER A 37 -22.79 -17.40 -1.43
C SER A 37 -22.39 -18.87 -1.41
N LYS A 38 -23.23 -19.72 -0.78
CA LYS A 38 -23.24 -21.16 -1.13
C LYS A 38 -23.99 -21.33 -2.44
N HIS A 39 -23.45 -20.76 -3.52
CA HIS A 39 -23.82 -21.22 -4.84
C HIS A 39 -22.97 -22.46 -5.15
N GLN A 40 -23.55 -23.62 -4.83
CA GLN A 40 -23.23 -24.85 -5.55
C GLN A 40 -23.63 -24.61 -7.00
N ASP A 41 -22.74 -24.00 -7.77
CA ASP A 41 -22.78 -24.14 -9.21
C ASP A 41 -22.47 -25.62 -9.51
N GLY A 42 -23.54 -26.37 -9.80
CA GLY A 42 -23.48 -27.75 -10.26
C GLY A 42 -22.91 -27.89 -11.68
N SER A 43 -22.43 -26.81 -12.31
CA SER A 43 -21.83 -26.85 -13.64
C SER A 43 -20.29 -26.94 -13.57
N ARG A 44 -19.78 -28.06 -14.10
CA ARG A 44 -18.39 -28.38 -14.52
C ARG A 44 -17.25 -27.87 -13.62
N LYS A 45 -16.91 -28.69 -12.63
CA LYS A 45 -15.77 -28.60 -11.68
C LYS A 45 -14.34 -28.42 -12.25
N HIS A 46 -14.08 -28.28 -13.55
CA HIS A 46 -12.71 -28.55 -14.07
C HIS A 46 -11.93 -27.43 -14.75
N GLU A 47 -12.48 -26.24 -14.97
CA GLU A 47 -11.71 -25.17 -15.63
C GLU A 47 -12.01 -23.81 -14.98
N LYS A 48 -11.62 -23.63 -13.71
CA LYS A 48 -11.68 -22.32 -13.02
C LYS A 48 -10.29 -21.66 -13.06
N PRO A 49 -9.80 -21.11 -14.19
CA PRO A 49 -8.44 -20.56 -14.28
C PRO A 49 -8.19 -19.38 -13.33
N TRP A 50 -9.24 -18.73 -12.85
CA TRP A 50 -9.13 -17.70 -11.80
C TRP A 50 -8.75 -18.23 -10.43
N ALA A 51 -8.92 -19.52 -10.18
CA ALA A 51 -8.44 -20.14 -8.94
C ALA A 51 -6.91 -20.22 -8.86
N ALA A 52 -6.19 -20.06 -9.99
CA ALA A 52 -4.72 -20.08 -10.00
C ALA A 52 -4.12 -18.98 -9.12
N LEU A 53 -4.76 -17.80 -9.10
CA LEU A 53 -4.39 -16.70 -8.21
C LEU A 53 -4.33 -17.16 -6.75
N GLY A 54 -5.32 -17.94 -6.32
CA GLY A 54 -5.41 -18.50 -4.97
C GLY A 54 -4.26 -19.45 -4.63
N ALA A 55 -3.55 -20.00 -5.62
CA ALA A 55 -2.40 -20.87 -5.41
C ALA A 55 -1.05 -20.13 -5.40
N TRP A 56 -1.01 -18.83 -5.73
CA TRP A 56 0.24 -18.07 -5.80
C TRP A 56 0.61 -17.38 -4.47
N PHE A 57 -0.33 -17.26 -3.53
CA PHE A 57 -0.15 -16.59 -2.25
C PHE A 57 -0.48 -17.52 -1.09
N MET A 58 0.09 -17.26 0.08
CA MET A 58 -0.24 -18.06 1.28
C MET A 58 -1.69 -17.81 1.71
N GLY A 59 -2.16 -16.58 1.48
CA GLY A 59 -3.52 -16.13 1.70
C GLY A 59 -3.66 -15.33 3.00
N PRO A 60 -4.64 -14.40 3.10
CA PRO A 60 -4.79 -13.52 4.26
C PRO A 60 -5.04 -14.24 5.60
N LYS A 61 -5.45 -15.51 5.56
CA LYS A 61 -5.64 -16.39 6.74
C LYS A 61 -4.74 -17.62 6.69
N ALA A 62 -3.69 -17.59 5.87
CA ALA A 62 -2.80 -18.71 5.60
C ALA A 62 -3.55 -19.96 5.12
N GLU A 63 -4.52 -19.78 4.23
CA GLU A 63 -5.34 -20.83 3.63
C GLU A 63 -4.48 -21.92 2.93
N ASN A 64 -3.32 -21.54 2.40
CA ASN A 64 -2.34 -22.46 1.81
C ASN A 64 -1.14 -22.75 2.73
N GLY A 65 -1.23 -22.46 4.03
CA GLY A 65 -0.12 -22.60 4.97
C GLY A 65 0.42 -24.02 5.09
N ASN A 66 -0.43 -25.03 4.94
CA ASN A 66 -0.04 -26.44 4.90
C ASN A 66 0.83 -26.78 3.67
N VAL A 67 0.42 -26.32 2.48
CA VAL A 67 1.17 -26.51 1.23
C VAL A 67 2.51 -25.78 1.30
N PHE A 68 2.49 -24.54 1.80
CA PHE A 68 3.73 -23.77 1.99
C PHE A 68 4.68 -24.47 2.96
N HIS A 69 4.19 -24.94 4.11
CA HIS A 69 4.98 -25.69 5.08
C HIS A 69 5.61 -26.94 4.45
N GLU A 70 4.82 -27.74 3.71
CA GLU A 70 5.32 -28.93 3.01
C GLU A 70 6.48 -28.58 2.05
N LEU A 71 6.32 -27.56 1.21
CA LEU A 71 7.33 -27.14 0.23
C LEU A 71 8.59 -26.56 0.88
N VAL A 72 8.45 -25.84 2.00
CA VAL A 72 9.59 -25.37 2.80
C VAL A 72 10.34 -26.56 3.39
N THR A 73 9.64 -27.54 3.97
CA THR A 73 10.27 -28.77 4.49
C THR A 73 11.02 -29.53 3.39
N GLN A 74 10.40 -29.73 2.23
CA GLN A 74 11.04 -30.39 1.08
C GLN A 74 12.32 -29.65 0.64
N THR A 75 12.29 -28.32 0.64
CA THR A 75 13.45 -27.48 0.31
C THR A 75 14.61 -27.69 1.30
N ILE A 76 14.31 -27.72 2.59
CA ILE A 76 15.31 -27.98 3.65
C ILE A 76 15.86 -29.41 3.55
N GLU A 77 14.99 -30.40 3.34
CA GLU A 77 15.37 -31.81 3.17
C GLU A 77 16.28 -32.02 1.95
N SER A 78 15.99 -31.34 0.84
CA SER A 78 16.84 -31.36 -0.36
C SER A 78 18.28 -30.92 -0.05
N GLN A 79 18.45 -29.84 0.71
CA GLN A 79 19.79 -29.38 1.10
C GLN A 79 20.47 -30.34 2.09
N ILE A 80 19.73 -30.92 3.03
CA ILE A 80 20.26 -31.94 3.94
C ILE A 80 20.78 -33.14 3.14
N ASN A 81 20.01 -33.61 2.17
CA ASN A 81 20.39 -34.72 1.29
C ASN A 81 21.61 -34.39 0.44
N PHE A 82 21.69 -33.18 -0.12
CA PHE A 82 22.86 -32.75 -0.88
C PHE A 82 24.15 -32.83 -0.05
N ARG A 83 24.12 -32.30 1.19
CA ARG A 83 25.28 -32.30 2.09
C ARG A 83 25.67 -33.69 2.60
N ARG A 84 24.70 -34.59 2.79
CA ARG A 84 24.97 -35.94 3.34
C ARG A 84 25.35 -36.97 2.29
N HIS A 85 24.76 -36.87 1.10
CA HIS A 85 24.72 -37.98 0.16
C HIS A 85 25.23 -37.65 -1.24
N VAL A 86 25.34 -36.36 -1.60
CA VAL A 86 25.75 -35.95 -2.95
C VAL A 86 27.19 -35.46 -2.98
N TYR A 87 27.55 -34.50 -2.12
CA TYR A 87 28.90 -33.92 -2.11
C TYR A 87 29.81 -34.66 -1.12
N PHE A 88 30.81 -35.39 -1.62
CA PHE A 88 31.76 -36.20 -0.84
C PHE A 88 31.08 -37.07 0.26
N PRO A 89 30.22 -38.04 -0.11
CA PRO A 89 29.46 -38.85 0.86
C PRO A 89 30.33 -39.73 1.78
N CYS A 90 31.61 -39.88 1.48
CA CYS A 90 32.55 -40.64 2.30
C CYS A 90 33.20 -39.82 3.43
N ASP A 91 33.00 -38.50 3.47
CA ASP A 91 33.58 -37.65 4.50
C ASP A 91 32.92 -37.94 5.87
N PRO A 92 33.70 -37.97 6.97
CA PRO A 92 33.16 -38.26 8.29
C PRO A 92 32.34 -37.08 8.84
N PRO A 93 31.33 -37.34 9.70
CA PRO A 93 30.63 -36.26 10.39
C PRO A 93 31.53 -35.64 11.47
N TYR A 94 31.70 -34.31 11.42
CA TYR A 94 32.45 -33.57 12.45
C TYR A 94 31.61 -33.17 13.67
N VAL A 95 30.28 -33.11 13.52
CA VAL A 95 29.35 -32.89 14.63
C VAL A 95 28.71 -34.24 14.98
N THR A 96 29.37 -34.97 15.89
CA THR A 96 28.98 -36.33 16.32
C THR A 96 27.94 -36.31 17.43
N ASP A 97 27.29 -37.45 17.70
CA ASP A 97 26.35 -37.57 18.81
C ASP A 97 27.02 -37.34 20.19
N GLU A 98 28.28 -37.75 20.35
CA GLU A 98 29.09 -37.46 21.55
C GLU A 98 29.24 -35.95 21.80
N LEU A 99 29.56 -35.17 20.74
CA LEU A 99 29.64 -33.71 20.83
C LEU A 99 28.27 -33.10 21.16
N ARG A 100 27.21 -33.61 20.53
CA ARG A 100 25.82 -33.17 20.76
C ARG A 100 25.34 -33.47 22.18
N ASP A 101 25.91 -34.49 22.82
CA ASP A 101 25.58 -34.86 24.19
C ASP A 101 26.25 -34.01 25.27
N THR A 102 27.28 -33.25 24.90
CA THR A 102 27.96 -32.34 25.83
C THR A 102 27.03 -31.24 26.36
N GLN A 103 27.29 -30.79 27.58
CA GLN A 103 26.52 -29.70 28.20
C GLN A 103 26.63 -28.40 27.40
N ALA A 104 27.80 -28.09 26.86
CA ALA A 104 28.03 -26.88 26.06
C ALA A 104 27.18 -26.84 24.79
N PHE A 105 27.08 -27.98 24.07
CA PHE A 105 26.23 -28.09 22.89
C PHE A 105 24.74 -27.95 23.24
N LYS A 106 24.27 -28.68 24.25
CA LYS A 106 22.88 -28.62 24.72
C LYS A 106 22.49 -27.20 25.18
N ALA A 107 23.36 -26.52 25.92
CA ALA A 107 23.15 -25.14 26.34
C ALA A 107 23.05 -24.18 25.15
N SER A 108 23.94 -24.31 24.15
CA SER A 108 23.92 -23.48 22.94
C SER A 108 22.66 -23.72 22.10
N MET A 109 22.23 -24.97 21.95
CA MET A 109 20.98 -25.32 21.27
C MET A 109 19.73 -24.80 21.99
N ASN A 110 19.72 -24.85 23.33
CA ASN A 110 18.63 -24.26 24.11
C ASN A 110 18.59 -22.75 23.93
N LYS A 111 19.74 -22.06 23.96
CA LYS A 111 19.81 -20.61 23.70
C LYS A 111 19.28 -20.27 22.31
N LEU A 112 19.65 -21.03 21.27
CA LEU A 112 19.13 -20.83 19.92
C LEU A 112 17.59 -20.93 19.87
N LYS A 113 17.00 -21.94 20.53
CA LYS A 113 15.54 -22.10 20.59
C LYS A 113 14.86 -20.94 21.31
N THR A 114 15.39 -20.52 22.46
CA THR A 114 14.87 -19.38 23.21
C THR A 114 14.93 -18.09 22.40
N GLU A 115 16.07 -17.78 21.77
CA GLU A 115 16.19 -16.58 20.92
C GLU A 115 15.26 -16.64 19.70
N MET A 116 15.04 -17.83 19.13
CA MET A 116 14.09 -18.00 18.02
C MET A 116 12.65 -17.74 18.46
N GLU A 117 12.23 -18.28 19.61
CA GLU A 117 10.90 -18.03 20.19
C GLU A 117 10.70 -16.54 20.50
N GLU A 118 11.72 -15.88 21.07
CA GLU A 118 11.68 -14.44 21.33
C GLU A 118 11.57 -13.60 20.05
N LEU A 119 12.33 -13.96 19.02
CA LEU A 119 12.27 -13.30 17.71
C LEU A 119 10.87 -13.46 17.09
N GLN A 120 10.33 -14.69 17.08
CA GLN A 120 8.99 -14.97 16.56
C GLN A 120 7.92 -14.14 17.29
N ASN A 121 7.98 -14.07 18.62
CA ASN A 121 7.05 -13.29 19.42
C ASN A 121 7.13 -11.79 19.09
N LYS A 122 8.34 -11.24 18.90
CA LYS A 122 8.52 -9.84 18.50
C LYS A 122 7.99 -9.57 17.09
N MET A 123 8.21 -10.49 16.15
CA MET A 123 7.77 -10.35 14.76
C MET A 123 6.24 -10.35 14.62
N MET A 124 5.48 -10.92 15.56
CA MET A 124 4.01 -10.84 15.56
C MET A 124 3.48 -9.41 15.67
N ASN A 125 4.28 -8.45 16.14
CA ASN A 125 3.92 -7.03 16.21
C ASN A 125 4.14 -6.27 14.89
N SER A 126 4.47 -6.99 13.81
CA SER A 126 4.67 -6.39 12.49
C SER A 126 3.35 -5.95 11.87
N VAL A 127 3.42 -4.97 10.97
CA VAL A 127 2.27 -4.55 10.16
C VAL A 127 1.74 -5.75 9.37
N PRO A 128 0.43 -6.05 9.42
CA PRO A 128 -0.15 -7.22 8.76
C PRO A 128 -0.36 -6.97 7.25
N PHE A 129 0.73 -6.85 6.49
CA PHE A 129 0.67 -6.56 5.04
C PHE A 129 -0.21 -7.54 4.26
N TYR A 130 -0.27 -8.81 4.66
CA TYR A 130 -1.09 -9.84 4.02
C TYR A 130 -2.60 -9.60 4.12
N SER A 131 -3.05 -8.77 5.07
CA SER A 131 -4.47 -8.55 5.31
C SER A 131 -5.09 -7.66 4.23
N SER A 132 -6.27 -8.02 3.73
CA SER A 132 -7.05 -7.13 2.83
C SER A 132 -7.52 -5.83 3.50
N ARG A 133 -7.39 -5.69 4.82
CA ARG A 133 -7.59 -4.43 5.55
C ARG A 133 -6.42 -3.46 5.40
N TYR A 134 -5.26 -3.94 4.95
CA TYR A 134 -4.13 -3.09 4.61
C TYR A 134 -4.37 -2.38 3.27
N LYS A 135 -4.28 -1.05 3.30
CA LYS A 135 -4.39 -0.13 2.15
C LYS A 135 -3.32 0.97 2.25
N GLY A 136 -2.15 0.61 2.78
CA GLY A 136 -1.08 1.54 3.10
C GLY A 136 -0.11 1.79 1.95
N HIS A 137 1.17 1.48 2.17
CA HIS A 137 2.27 1.65 1.21
C HIS A 137 2.23 0.63 0.07
N VAL A 138 3.19 0.75 -0.87
CA VAL A 138 3.47 -0.15 -2.01
C VAL A 138 4.00 -1.54 -1.59
N ASN A 139 3.39 -2.14 -0.57
CA ASN A 139 3.69 -3.46 -0.03
C ASN A 139 2.40 -4.22 0.23
N TRP A 140 2.42 -5.52 -0.02
CA TRP A 140 1.34 -6.43 0.35
C TRP A 140 1.93 -7.83 0.58
N ASP A 141 1.12 -8.89 0.54
CA ASP A 141 1.60 -10.26 0.63
C ASP A 141 2.60 -10.58 -0.49
N VAL A 142 3.54 -11.46 -0.18
CA VAL A 142 4.57 -11.91 -1.12
C VAL A 142 4.12 -13.23 -1.73
N ALA A 143 4.42 -13.42 -3.02
CA ALA A 143 4.09 -14.65 -3.71
C ALA A 143 4.84 -15.84 -3.08
N MET A 144 4.14 -16.94 -2.79
CA MET A 144 4.73 -18.19 -2.32
C MET A 144 5.90 -18.69 -3.17
N PRO A 145 5.84 -18.71 -4.53
CA PRO A 145 7.00 -19.11 -5.32
C PRO A 145 8.22 -18.21 -5.09
N ALA A 146 8.04 -16.91 -4.83
CA ALA A 146 9.14 -16.02 -4.53
C ALA A 146 9.79 -16.37 -3.17
N TYR A 147 9.00 -16.63 -2.13
CA TYR A 147 9.51 -17.10 -0.84
C TYR A 147 10.27 -18.41 -0.96
N LEU A 148 9.69 -19.40 -1.65
CA LEU A 148 10.29 -20.72 -1.81
C LEU A 148 11.60 -20.66 -2.60
N GLY A 149 11.65 -19.86 -3.67
CA GLY A 149 12.86 -19.64 -4.45
C GLY A 149 13.97 -19.01 -3.61
N TYR A 150 13.62 -18.02 -2.78
CA TYR A 150 14.57 -17.38 -1.86
C TYR A 150 15.09 -18.37 -0.81
N ILE A 151 14.20 -19.09 -0.11
CA ILE A 151 14.56 -20.06 0.93
C ILE A 151 15.45 -21.17 0.35
N CYS A 152 15.13 -21.66 -0.84
CA CYS A 152 15.91 -22.69 -1.52
C CYS A 152 17.35 -22.25 -1.77
N ALA A 153 17.54 -21.11 -2.41
CA ALA A 153 18.86 -20.62 -2.74
C ALA A 153 19.63 -20.04 -1.52
N LEU A 154 18.92 -19.51 -0.51
CA LEU A 154 19.51 -19.01 0.73
C LEU A 154 20.36 -20.08 1.43
N LEU A 155 19.91 -21.33 1.41
CA LEU A 155 20.62 -22.45 2.02
C LEU A 155 21.97 -22.79 1.34
N TYR A 156 22.19 -22.30 0.11
CA TYR A 156 23.45 -22.41 -0.64
C TYR A 156 24.30 -21.15 -0.54
N ASN A 157 23.71 -19.99 -0.24
CA ASN A 157 24.39 -18.72 0.00
C ASN A 157 25.39 -18.31 -1.11
N GLN A 158 24.99 -18.52 -2.38
CA GLN A 158 25.81 -18.12 -3.52
C GLN A 158 25.86 -16.59 -3.68
N ASN A 159 27.04 -16.07 -4.03
CA ASN A 159 27.29 -14.64 -4.23
C ASN A 159 27.42 -14.32 -5.72
N ASN A 160 26.41 -13.65 -6.27
CA ASN A 160 26.34 -13.33 -7.71
C ASN A 160 27.38 -12.28 -8.16
N CYS A 161 28.14 -11.68 -7.25
CA CYS A 161 29.24 -10.79 -7.61
C CYS A 161 30.35 -11.51 -8.39
N ALA A 162 30.61 -12.79 -8.10
CA ALA A 162 31.73 -13.54 -8.67
C ALA A 162 31.22 -14.85 -9.27
N ALA A 163 31.65 -15.14 -10.50
CA ALA A 163 31.14 -16.28 -11.27
C ALA A 163 31.38 -17.63 -10.58
N GLU A 164 32.56 -17.83 -9.97
CA GLU A 164 32.92 -19.06 -9.25
C GLU A 164 32.16 -19.24 -7.94
N ALA A 165 31.72 -18.15 -7.31
CA ALA A 165 30.93 -18.17 -6.08
C ALA A 165 29.43 -18.37 -6.34
N SER A 166 29.01 -18.39 -7.61
CA SER A 166 27.60 -18.41 -8.02
C SER A 166 27.33 -19.13 -9.34
N THR A 167 27.96 -20.29 -9.52
CA THR A 167 27.91 -21.09 -10.75
C THR A 167 26.49 -21.48 -11.22
N VAL A 168 25.49 -21.37 -10.34
CA VAL A 168 24.07 -21.59 -10.67
C VAL A 168 23.32 -20.26 -10.69
N THR A 169 23.42 -19.47 -9.62
CA THR A 169 22.56 -18.31 -9.41
C THR A 169 22.91 -17.08 -10.25
N THR A 170 24.11 -17.00 -10.83
CA THR A 170 24.43 -15.99 -11.86
C THR A 170 23.59 -16.19 -13.12
N SER A 171 23.43 -17.45 -13.57
CA SER A 171 22.57 -17.76 -14.74
C SER A 171 21.10 -17.39 -14.50
N PHE A 172 20.62 -17.55 -13.26
CA PHE A 172 19.26 -17.16 -12.88
C PHE A 172 19.06 -15.66 -12.99
N GLU A 173 20.05 -14.87 -12.60
CA GLU A 173 19.96 -13.42 -12.70
C GLU A 173 19.98 -12.92 -14.14
N LEU A 174 20.80 -13.53 -15.01
CA LEU A 174 20.82 -13.22 -16.44
C LEU A 174 19.48 -13.55 -17.11
N GLU A 175 18.88 -14.68 -16.74
CA GLU A 175 17.55 -15.07 -17.22
C GLU A 175 16.50 -14.08 -16.75
N VAL A 176 16.44 -13.76 -15.45
CA VAL A 176 15.52 -12.76 -14.89
C VAL A 176 15.69 -11.39 -15.56
N GLY A 177 16.93 -10.92 -15.75
CA GLY A 177 17.22 -9.67 -16.43
C GLY A 177 16.68 -9.64 -17.86
N THR A 178 16.81 -10.76 -18.58
CA THR A 178 16.29 -10.93 -19.94
C THR A 178 14.76 -10.97 -19.95
N GLU A 179 14.15 -11.73 -19.04
CA GLU A 179 12.69 -11.83 -18.89
C GLU A 179 12.04 -10.46 -18.63
N LEU A 180 12.63 -9.64 -17.76
CA LEU A 180 12.16 -8.29 -17.48
C LEU A 180 12.31 -7.36 -18.69
N CYS A 181 13.42 -7.45 -19.43
CA CYS A 181 13.61 -6.70 -20.68
C CYS A 181 12.53 -7.04 -21.71
N VAL A 182 12.28 -8.33 -21.94
CA VAL A 182 11.27 -8.82 -22.89
C VAL A 182 9.87 -8.39 -22.48
N MET A 183 9.52 -8.49 -21.19
CA MET A 183 8.23 -8.02 -20.67
C MET A 183 8.04 -6.52 -20.94
N MET A 184 9.07 -5.69 -20.80
CA MET A 184 9.00 -4.25 -21.11
C MET A 184 9.13 -3.93 -22.61
N GLY A 185 9.31 -4.95 -23.46
CA GLY A 185 9.27 -4.86 -24.92
C GLY A 185 10.62 -4.57 -25.58
N TYR A 186 11.73 -4.70 -24.83
CA TYR A 186 13.06 -4.64 -25.41
C TYR A 186 13.39 -5.90 -26.22
N ASP A 187 14.31 -5.73 -27.16
CA ASP A 187 14.90 -6.79 -27.98
C ASP A 187 15.91 -7.58 -27.11
N PRO A 188 15.69 -8.88 -26.83
CA PRO A 188 16.53 -9.65 -25.91
C PRO A 188 17.98 -9.81 -26.40
N ASP A 189 18.24 -9.73 -27.70
CA ASP A 189 19.60 -9.88 -28.24
C ASP A 189 20.45 -8.62 -28.03
N LYS A 190 19.78 -7.47 -27.93
CA LYS A 190 20.41 -6.15 -27.80
C LYS A 190 20.36 -5.60 -26.38
N SER A 191 19.38 -6.00 -25.59
CA SER A 191 19.17 -5.50 -24.23
C SER A 191 19.92 -6.32 -23.20
N MET A 192 19.95 -5.78 -21.98
CA MET A 192 20.46 -6.46 -20.80
C MET A 192 19.76 -5.93 -19.56
N GLY A 193 19.40 -6.81 -18.64
CA GLY A 193 18.95 -6.44 -17.31
C GLY A 193 19.79 -7.11 -16.24
N HIS A 194 19.86 -6.51 -15.06
CA HIS A 194 20.40 -7.17 -13.87
C HIS A 194 19.65 -6.72 -12.62
N LEU A 195 19.77 -7.50 -11.55
CA LEU A 195 19.16 -7.18 -10.27
C LEU A 195 20.04 -6.19 -9.49
N VAL A 196 19.37 -5.40 -8.66
CA VAL A 196 19.94 -4.50 -7.66
C VAL A 196 19.15 -4.63 -6.36
N THR A 197 19.65 -4.08 -5.28
CA THR A 197 18.98 -4.04 -3.97
C THR A 197 17.63 -3.34 -4.00
N GLY A 198 17.42 -2.40 -4.94
CA GLY A 198 16.13 -1.74 -5.15
C GLY A 198 16.20 -0.59 -6.17
N GLY A 199 15.04 -0.06 -6.54
CA GLY A 199 14.91 0.99 -7.56
C GLY A 199 15.63 2.30 -7.24
N THR A 200 16.07 2.52 -5.99
CA THR A 200 16.98 3.64 -5.71
C THR A 200 18.34 3.42 -6.35
N VAL A 201 18.94 2.23 -6.22
CA VAL A 201 20.24 1.91 -6.83
C VAL A 201 20.11 1.87 -8.35
N ALA A 202 19.05 1.26 -8.88
CA ALA A 202 18.78 1.25 -10.31
C ALA A 202 18.72 2.67 -10.90
N ASN A 203 18.02 3.61 -10.25
CA ASN A 203 17.96 5.01 -10.69
C ASN A 203 19.33 5.71 -10.65
N ILE A 204 20.17 5.41 -9.65
CA ILE A 204 21.53 5.97 -9.56
C ILE A 204 22.39 5.41 -10.72
N GLU A 205 22.34 4.09 -10.96
CA GLU A 205 23.05 3.44 -12.06
C GLU A 205 22.60 3.94 -13.42
N ALA A 206 21.29 4.16 -13.63
CA ALA A 206 20.77 4.69 -14.89
C ALA A 206 21.35 6.08 -15.19
N LEU A 207 21.41 6.96 -14.18
CA LEU A 207 22.01 8.29 -14.32
C LEU A 207 23.53 8.24 -14.41
N TRP A 208 24.17 7.28 -13.74
CA TRP A 208 25.61 7.05 -13.88
C TRP A 208 25.96 6.65 -15.32
N ALA A 209 25.23 5.70 -15.89
CA ALA A 209 25.42 5.24 -17.26
C ALA A 209 25.15 6.38 -18.24
N ALA A 210 24.05 7.12 -18.06
CA ALA A 210 23.76 8.29 -18.89
C ALA A 210 24.92 9.30 -18.84
N ARG A 211 25.48 9.58 -17.64
CA ARG A 211 26.60 10.53 -17.45
C ARG A 211 27.83 10.10 -18.24
N ASN A 212 28.24 8.86 -18.06
CA ASN A 212 29.45 8.34 -18.68
C ASN A 212 29.30 8.30 -20.21
N VAL A 213 28.15 7.84 -20.72
CA VAL A 213 27.85 7.89 -22.16
C VAL A 213 27.88 9.33 -22.67
N LYS A 214 27.18 10.27 -22.02
CA LYS A 214 27.10 11.67 -22.47
C LYS A 214 28.47 12.35 -22.55
N PHE A 215 29.36 12.05 -21.62
CA PHE A 215 30.66 12.70 -21.51
C PHE A 215 31.77 11.99 -22.30
N PHE A 216 31.58 10.72 -22.68
CA PHE A 216 32.58 9.94 -23.41
C PHE A 216 33.12 10.62 -24.69
N PRO A 217 32.30 11.24 -25.57
CA PRO A 217 32.81 11.88 -26.78
C PRO A 217 33.82 13.01 -26.51
N LEU A 218 33.72 13.70 -25.37
CA LEU A 218 34.65 14.76 -24.98
C LEU A 218 36.02 14.20 -24.61
N GLY A 219 36.05 13.15 -23.78
CA GLY A 219 37.28 12.44 -23.41
C GLY A 219 37.94 11.80 -24.63
N LEU A 220 37.15 11.09 -25.44
CA LEU A 220 37.62 10.48 -26.68
C LEU A 220 38.18 11.51 -27.66
N GLN A 221 37.55 12.67 -27.81
CA GLN A 221 38.06 13.75 -28.65
C GLN A 221 39.47 14.19 -28.21
N ARG A 222 39.71 14.30 -26.90
CA ARG A 222 41.02 14.69 -26.36
C ARG A 222 42.06 13.59 -26.60
N ALA A 223 41.69 12.33 -26.37
CA ALA A 223 42.55 11.18 -26.64
C ALA A 223 42.97 11.14 -28.12
N LEU A 224 42.03 11.22 -29.07
CA LEU A 224 42.32 11.27 -30.52
C LEU A 224 43.22 12.45 -30.94
N ARG A 225 43.30 13.51 -30.13
CA ARG A 225 44.16 14.67 -30.41
C ARG A 225 45.57 14.51 -29.84
N LYS A 226 45.76 13.74 -28.78
CA LYS A 226 47.00 13.66 -28.00
C LYS A 226 47.71 12.31 -28.08
N GLU A 227 46.98 11.21 -28.17
CA GLU A 227 47.54 9.87 -28.18
C GLU A 227 48.03 9.48 -29.57
N GLU A 228 49.34 9.23 -29.70
CA GLU A 228 49.97 8.81 -30.95
C GLU A 228 49.44 7.44 -31.42
N LYS A 229 49.14 6.54 -30.48
CA LYS A 229 48.56 5.22 -30.76
C LYS A 229 47.15 5.30 -31.38
N LEU A 230 46.48 6.46 -31.30
CA LEU A 230 45.17 6.69 -31.91
C LEU A 230 45.24 7.52 -33.20
N ALA A 231 46.43 7.71 -33.77
CA ALA A 231 46.64 8.55 -34.96
C ALA A 231 45.78 8.12 -36.16
N ASP A 232 45.68 6.81 -36.41
CA ASP A 232 44.89 6.25 -37.52
C ASP A 232 43.38 6.46 -37.34
N ALA A 233 42.92 6.59 -36.10
CA ALA A 233 41.52 6.88 -35.78
C ALA A 233 41.18 8.39 -35.72
N LYS A 234 42.15 9.29 -35.91
CA LYS A 234 41.95 10.76 -35.84
C LYS A 234 40.94 11.30 -36.86
N HIS A 235 40.66 10.52 -37.90
CA HIS A 235 39.69 10.83 -38.95
C HIS A 235 38.29 10.25 -38.72
N TYR A 236 38.05 9.61 -37.57
CA TYR A 236 36.74 9.08 -37.20
C TYR A 236 35.66 10.16 -37.30
N GLU A 237 34.59 9.85 -38.04
CA GLU A 237 33.52 10.77 -38.36
C GLU A 237 32.21 10.38 -37.67
N VAL A 238 31.53 11.38 -37.10
CA VAL A 238 30.21 11.24 -36.50
C VAL A 238 29.23 12.16 -37.22
N PHE A 239 27.94 11.82 -37.19
CA PHE A 239 26.90 12.72 -37.66
C PHE A 239 26.66 13.80 -36.61
N PHE A 240 26.74 15.08 -37.01
CA PHE A 240 26.41 16.22 -36.15
C PHE A 240 25.02 16.74 -36.50
N PRO A 241 23.98 16.49 -35.67
CA PRO A 241 22.63 16.98 -35.94
C PRO A 241 22.58 18.50 -36.14
N GLN A 242 23.40 19.25 -35.40
CA GLN A 242 23.55 20.71 -35.46
C GLN A 242 24.01 21.19 -36.85
N ARG A 243 24.78 20.36 -37.56
CA ARG A 243 25.33 20.66 -38.89
C ARG A 243 24.53 20.02 -40.03
N GLY A 244 23.66 19.05 -39.72
CA GLY A 244 22.94 18.23 -40.69
C GLY A 244 23.84 17.33 -41.55
N LYS A 245 25.08 17.06 -41.13
CA LYS A 245 26.06 16.26 -41.90
C LYS A 245 27.11 15.59 -41.00
N LYS A 246 27.84 14.62 -41.58
CA LYS A 246 29.01 14.01 -40.94
C LYS A 246 30.19 14.97 -40.86
N GLY A 247 31.02 14.79 -39.85
CA GLY A 247 32.32 15.44 -39.73
C GLY A 247 33.20 14.74 -38.71
N LYS A 248 34.49 15.09 -38.68
CA LYS A 248 35.47 14.50 -37.75
C LYS A 248 35.08 14.77 -36.30
N LEU A 249 35.13 13.77 -35.42
CA LEU A 249 34.91 13.93 -33.98
C LEU A 249 35.84 15.00 -33.38
N THR A 250 37.09 15.03 -33.86
CA THR A 250 38.12 16.01 -33.51
C THR A 250 37.80 17.46 -33.91
N SER A 251 36.75 17.70 -34.70
CA SER A 251 36.27 19.03 -35.09
C SER A 251 35.01 19.50 -34.34
N GLY A 252 34.43 18.64 -33.50
CA GLY A 252 33.23 18.97 -32.74
C GLY A 252 33.49 20.01 -31.65
N THR A 253 32.56 20.94 -31.47
CA THR A 253 32.49 21.78 -30.26
C THR A 253 31.95 20.96 -29.08
N GLU A 254 32.14 21.45 -27.84
CA GLU A 254 31.60 20.74 -26.66
C GLU A 254 30.09 20.57 -26.75
N TRP A 255 29.37 21.60 -27.21
CA TRP A 255 27.92 21.53 -27.40
C TRP A 255 27.51 20.46 -28.40
N GLU A 256 28.21 20.36 -29.53
CA GLU A 256 27.92 19.35 -30.55
C GLU A 256 28.20 17.93 -30.05
N LEU A 257 29.32 17.74 -29.33
CA LEU A 257 29.72 16.44 -28.79
C LEU A 257 28.80 15.96 -27.65
N LEU A 258 28.35 16.87 -26.79
CA LEU A 258 27.38 16.58 -25.74
C LEU A 258 25.96 16.33 -26.28
N ASN A 259 25.73 16.44 -27.59
CA ASN A 259 24.41 16.26 -28.21
C ASN A 259 24.47 15.34 -29.43
N LEU A 260 25.40 14.37 -29.40
CA LEU A 260 25.39 13.22 -30.30
C LEU A 260 24.32 12.22 -29.85
N GLU A 261 23.78 11.47 -30.80
CA GLU A 261 22.82 10.42 -30.52
C GLU A 261 23.44 9.31 -29.67
N THR A 262 22.74 8.87 -28.62
CA THR A 262 23.18 7.79 -27.72
C THR A 262 23.72 6.58 -28.48
N SER A 263 22.99 6.09 -29.49
CA SER A 263 23.39 4.92 -30.29
C SER A 263 24.74 5.10 -31.01
N SER A 264 25.05 6.33 -31.45
CA SER A 264 26.32 6.68 -32.07
C SER A 264 27.44 6.68 -31.03
N ILE A 265 27.18 7.11 -29.80
CA ILE A 265 28.19 7.12 -28.73
C ILE A 265 28.51 5.69 -28.28
N LEU A 266 27.49 4.85 -28.12
CA LEU A 266 27.66 3.44 -27.71
C LEU A 266 28.47 2.62 -28.72
N ALA A 267 28.55 3.04 -29.99
CA ALA A 267 29.37 2.38 -31.00
C ALA A 267 30.83 2.88 -31.04
N MET A 268 31.12 4.03 -30.43
CA MET A 268 32.44 4.66 -30.55
C MET A 268 33.59 3.81 -30.01
N PRO A 269 33.50 3.13 -28.84
CA PRO A 269 34.61 2.33 -28.34
C PRO A 269 35.07 1.28 -29.36
N ASP A 270 34.14 0.47 -29.86
CA ASP A 270 34.44 -0.60 -30.81
C ASP A 270 34.94 -0.06 -32.16
N GLU A 271 34.28 0.98 -32.69
CA GLU A 271 34.63 1.55 -33.99
C GLU A 271 36.00 2.23 -33.96
N VAL A 272 36.31 2.98 -32.91
CA VAL A 272 37.58 3.67 -32.77
C VAL A 272 38.72 2.70 -32.46
N GLN A 273 38.50 1.73 -31.58
CA GLN A 273 39.48 0.68 -31.29
C GLN A 273 39.89 -0.03 -32.60
N LYS A 274 38.89 -0.43 -33.41
CA LYS A 274 39.13 -1.08 -34.70
C LYS A 274 39.90 -0.19 -35.67
N LEU A 275 39.56 1.09 -35.74
CA LEU A 275 40.28 2.05 -36.61
C LEU A 275 41.71 2.31 -36.14
N ALA A 276 41.98 2.25 -34.84
CA ALA A 276 43.30 2.39 -34.26
C ALA A 276 44.16 1.11 -34.38
N GLY A 277 43.59 0.00 -34.89
CA GLY A 277 44.31 -1.27 -35.03
C GLY A 277 44.67 -1.93 -33.69
N LEU A 278 43.92 -1.63 -32.62
CA LEU A 278 44.17 -2.20 -31.29
C LEU A 278 43.44 -3.53 -31.12
N GLU A 279 44.20 -4.59 -30.81
CA GLU A 279 43.65 -5.95 -30.66
C GLU A 279 42.88 -6.13 -29.35
N ASN A 280 43.33 -5.51 -28.25
CA ASN A 280 42.72 -5.66 -26.93
C ASN A 280 41.88 -4.44 -26.54
N HIS A 281 40.66 -4.69 -26.05
CA HIS A 281 39.76 -3.64 -25.56
C HIS A 281 40.29 -2.96 -24.29
N SER A 282 40.92 -3.73 -23.39
CA SER A 282 41.56 -3.19 -22.18
C SER A 282 42.63 -2.16 -22.51
N ASP A 283 43.49 -2.45 -23.50
CA ASP A 283 44.57 -1.54 -23.90
C ASP A 283 44.00 -0.23 -24.46
N PHE A 284 42.87 -0.29 -25.16
CA PHE A 284 42.16 0.91 -25.63
C PHE A 284 41.58 1.71 -24.47
N MET A 285 40.90 1.07 -23.52
CA MET A 285 40.33 1.76 -22.35
C MET A 285 41.41 2.33 -21.43
N ASP A 286 42.53 1.64 -21.25
CA ASP A 286 43.71 2.12 -20.50
C ASP A 286 44.26 3.41 -21.12
N LEU A 287 44.34 3.50 -22.47
CA LEU A 287 44.74 4.74 -23.16
C LEU A 287 43.75 5.89 -22.94
N LEU A 288 42.47 5.58 -22.73
CA LEU A 288 41.44 6.59 -22.46
C LEU A 288 41.40 7.02 -20.99
N SER A 289 42.01 6.28 -20.07
CA SER A 289 41.94 6.55 -18.62
C SER A 289 42.46 7.94 -18.22
N ASP A 290 43.38 8.54 -18.98
CA ASP A 290 43.85 9.92 -18.75
C ASP A 290 42.87 11.01 -19.25
N TYR A 291 41.71 10.60 -19.80
CA TYR A 291 40.77 11.49 -20.49
C TYR A 291 39.31 11.33 -20.09
N LEU A 292 38.91 10.18 -19.53
CA LEU A 292 37.52 9.88 -19.19
C LEU A 292 37.13 10.42 -17.81
N TYR A 293 35.85 10.77 -17.66
CA TYR A 293 35.32 11.41 -16.43
C TYR A 293 35.54 10.55 -15.19
N GLU A 294 35.24 9.25 -15.29
CA GLU A 294 35.34 8.27 -14.22
C GLU A 294 36.78 8.05 -13.75
N SER A 295 37.76 8.30 -14.62
CA SER A 295 39.17 8.05 -14.34
C SER A 295 39.89 9.28 -13.80
N ILE A 296 39.74 10.45 -14.44
CA ILE A 296 40.40 11.69 -13.99
C ILE A 296 39.59 12.46 -12.94
N GLY A 297 38.33 12.08 -12.75
CA GLY A 297 37.43 12.66 -11.77
C GLY A 297 36.73 13.94 -12.23
N ALA A 298 35.62 14.24 -11.56
CA ALA A 298 34.71 15.33 -11.92
C ALA A 298 35.39 16.71 -12.01
N ALA A 299 36.28 17.02 -11.05
CA ALA A 299 36.92 18.32 -10.96
C ALA A 299 37.88 18.58 -12.13
N GLU A 300 38.74 17.61 -12.46
CA GLU A 300 39.69 17.77 -13.57
C GLU A 300 38.96 17.72 -14.92
N PHE A 301 37.98 16.83 -15.06
CA PHE A 301 37.18 16.75 -16.28
C PHE A 301 36.41 18.07 -16.54
N ALA A 302 35.84 18.71 -15.50
CA ALA A 302 35.18 20.02 -15.61
C ALA A 302 36.15 21.15 -16.00
N ARG A 303 37.39 21.15 -15.50
CA ARG A 303 38.41 22.13 -15.92
C ARG A 303 38.74 22.02 -17.40
N HIS A 304 38.70 20.82 -17.94
CA HIS A 304 38.90 20.58 -19.38
C HIS A 304 37.65 20.83 -20.21
N HIS A 305 36.47 20.66 -19.60
CA HIS A 305 35.17 20.74 -20.26
C HIS A 305 34.16 21.59 -19.47
N PRO A 306 34.30 22.93 -19.46
CA PRO A 306 33.48 23.80 -18.61
C PRO A 306 31.97 23.69 -18.87
N LEU A 307 31.55 23.26 -20.07
CA LEU A 307 30.14 23.12 -20.39
C LEU A 307 29.43 22.04 -19.57
N ILE A 308 30.17 21.07 -19.02
CA ILE A 308 29.57 19.99 -18.23
C ILE A 308 29.01 20.49 -16.89
N GLU A 309 29.55 21.58 -16.33
CA GLU A 309 29.09 22.16 -15.05
C GLU A 309 27.64 22.68 -15.15
N LYS A 310 27.17 22.91 -16.37
CA LYS A 310 25.79 23.31 -16.66
C LYS A 310 24.86 22.11 -16.92
N THR A 311 25.39 20.89 -16.99
CA THR A 311 24.59 19.71 -17.33
C THR A 311 23.48 19.48 -16.31
N CYS A 312 22.28 19.15 -16.79
CA CYS A 312 21.12 18.91 -15.93
C CYS A 312 20.44 17.57 -16.19
N VAL A 313 19.70 17.09 -15.20
CA VAL A 313 18.73 15.99 -15.32
C VAL A 313 17.34 16.58 -15.14
N ILE A 314 16.45 16.36 -16.09
CA ILE A 314 15.07 16.86 -16.03
C ILE A 314 14.18 15.76 -15.46
N VAL A 315 13.42 16.08 -14.42
CA VAL A 315 12.53 15.14 -13.71
C VAL A 315 11.18 15.79 -13.41
N PRO A 316 10.08 15.04 -13.24
CA PRO A 316 8.86 15.62 -12.71
C PRO A 316 9.09 16.21 -11.31
N SER A 317 8.32 17.24 -10.94
CA SER A 317 8.42 17.85 -9.61
C SER A 317 8.01 16.89 -8.47
N THR A 318 7.34 15.79 -8.82
CA THR A 318 6.92 14.69 -7.95
C THR A 318 7.86 13.47 -8.03
N ALA A 319 9.02 13.60 -8.68
CA ALA A 319 9.98 12.50 -8.81
C ALA A 319 10.46 12.00 -7.44
N HIS A 320 10.71 10.69 -7.36
CA HIS A 320 11.17 10.05 -6.13
C HIS A 320 12.53 10.61 -5.67
N ILE A 321 12.74 10.66 -4.35
CA ILE A 321 13.94 11.21 -3.72
C ILE A 321 15.25 10.55 -4.21
N SER A 322 15.17 9.34 -4.78
CA SER A 322 16.31 8.65 -5.40
C SER A 322 17.06 9.50 -6.41
N PHE A 323 16.39 10.35 -7.20
CA PHE A 323 17.06 11.20 -8.18
C PHE A 323 17.88 12.32 -7.52
N THR A 324 17.40 12.89 -6.41
CA THR A 324 18.19 13.83 -5.62
C THR A 324 19.41 13.14 -5.01
N LYS A 325 19.26 11.90 -4.52
CA LYS A 325 20.38 11.08 -4.06
C LYS A 325 21.37 10.80 -5.19
N ALA A 326 20.87 10.43 -6.38
CA ALA A 326 21.68 10.12 -7.55
C ALA A 326 22.56 11.30 -7.99
N VAL A 327 21.98 12.47 -8.23
CA VAL A 327 22.78 13.64 -8.64
C VAL A 327 23.79 14.08 -7.57
N THR A 328 23.48 13.83 -6.29
CA THR A 328 24.39 14.11 -5.18
C THR A 328 25.57 13.12 -5.18
N ILE A 329 25.30 11.82 -5.25
CA ILE A 329 26.32 10.75 -5.27
C ILE A 329 27.21 10.85 -6.51
N LEU A 330 26.63 11.18 -7.67
CA LEU A 330 27.35 11.26 -8.95
C LEU A 330 28.17 12.54 -9.13
N GLY A 331 28.15 13.46 -8.15
CA GLY A 331 28.92 14.71 -8.17
C GLY A 331 28.34 15.83 -9.04
N LEU A 332 27.10 15.68 -9.53
CA LEU A 332 26.41 16.73 -10.32
C LEU A 332 25.78 17.82 -9.44
N GLY A 333 25.41 17.45 -8.20
CA GLY A 333 24.80 18.33 -7.21
C GLY A 333 23.31 18.58 -7.43
N LYS A 334 22.59 18.93 -6.36
CA LYS A 334 21.12 19.10 -6.37
C LYS A 334 20.62 20.10 -7.44
N ASN A 335 21.38 21.16 -7.72
CA ASN A 335 20.99 22.20 -8.67
C ASN A 335 21.01 21.75 -10.14
N SER A 336 21.63 20.60 -10.44
CA SER A 336 21.55 19.96 -11.75
C SER A 336 20.19 19.29 -11.98
N LEU A 337 19.39 19.06 -10.93
CA LEU A 337 18.07 18.48 -11.05
C LEU A 337 17.05 19.58 -11.37
N VAL A 338 16.47 19.53 -12.57
CA VAL A 338 15.50 20.52 -13.08
C VAL A 338 14.10 19.93 -12.98
N PRO A 339 13.28 20.34 -11.99
CA PRO A 339 11.92 19.84 -11.86
C PRO A 339 10.99 20.43 -12.92
N VAL A 340 10.14 19.60 -13.51
CA VAL A 340 9.05 19.98 -14.40
C VAL A 340 7.74 19.98 -13.63
N ALA A 341 6.93 21.02 -13.81
CA ALA A 341 5.61 21.09 -13.22
C ALA A 341 4.72 19.91 -13.66
N VAL A 342 3.83 19.48 -12.77
CA VAL A 342 2.83 18.45 -13.07
C VAL A 342 1.45 19.03 -13.34
N ASP A 343 0.65 18.31 -14.13
CA ASP A 343 -0.76 18.59 -14.40
C ASP A 343 -1.68 18.16 -13.24
N GLU A 344 -2.99 18.30 -13.42
CA GLU A 344 -3.98 17.91 -12.39
C GLU A 344 -4.13 16.40 -12.16
N ASN A 345 -3.48 15.58 -12.99
CA ASN A 345 -3.37 14.14 -12.82
C ASN A 345 -2.02 13.74 -12.21
N SER A 346 -1.24 14.70 -11.69
CA SER A 346 0.11 14.47 -11.17
C SER A 346 1.11 13.90 -12.19
N ARG A 347 0.91 14.21 -13.48
CA ARG A 347 1.81 13.81 -14.60
C ARG A 347 2.61 15.00 -15.11
N ILE A 348 3.75 14.79 -15.74
CA ILE A 348 4.52 15.87 -16.39
C ILE A 348 3.62 16.73 -17.30
N ASP A 349 3.69 18.06 -17.13
CA ASP A 349 3.12 18.99 -18.09
C ASP A 349 4.04 19.09 -19.32
N SER A 350 3.62 18.45 -20.41
CA SER A 350 4.33 18.42 -21.69
C SER A 350 4.66 19.83 -22.23
N ALA A 351 3.80 20.82 -22.02
CA ALA A 351 4.05 22.18 -22.50
C ALA A 351 5.18 22.86 -21.71
N VAL A 352 5.22 22.64 -20.39
CA VAL A 352 6.29 23.15 -19.52
C VAL A 352 7.62 22.45 -19.83
N LEU A 353 7.61 21.13 -20.03
CA LEU A 353 8.81 20.39 -20.45
C LEU A 353 9.38 20.97 -21.75
N LYS A 354 8.53 21.21 -22.75
CA LYS A 354 8.95 21.79 -24.03
C LYS A 354 9.59 23.17 -23.87
N ASP A 355 8.99 24.06 -23.07
CA ASP A 355 9.57 25.39 -22.78
C ASP A 355 10.94 25.30 -22.07
N ILE A 356 11.10 24.35 -21.14
CA ILE A 356 12.39 24.07 -20.50
C ILE A 356 13.43 23.65 -21.53
N LEU A 357 13.08 22.71 -22.42
CA LEU A 357 13.98 22.22 -23.47
C LEU A 357 14.35 23.32 -24.48
N GLU A 358 13.42 24.19 -24.87
CA GLU A 358 13.70 25.36 -25.74
C GLU A 358 14.67 26.35 -25.09
N LYS A 359 14.50 26.62 -23.79
CA LYS A 359 15.44 27.43 -23.00
C LYS A 359 16.81 26.78 -22.87
N HIS A 360 16.87 25.47 -22.70
CA HIS A 360 18.15 24.76 -22.54
C HIS A 360 18.92 24.69 -23.87
N LEU A 361 18.22 24.46 -24.98
CA LEU A 361 18.79 24.54 -26.33
C LEU A 361 19.37 25.94 -26.61
N SER A 362 18.60 27.01 -26.38
CA SER A 362 19.05 28.38 -26.66
C SER A 362 20.22 28.85 -25.78
N ARG A 363 20.32 28.32 -24.55
CA ARG A 363 21.37 28.68 -23.58
C ARG A 363 22.56 27.72 -23.58
N GLN A 364 22.53 26.71 -24.45
CA GLN A 364 23.50 25.62 -24.49
C GLN A 364 23.69 24.97 -23.12
N ILE A 365 22.60 24.57 -22.49
CA ILE A 365 22.59 23.80 -21.24
C ILE A 365 22.41 22.32 -21.62
N PRO A 366 23.43 21.46 -21.46
CA PRO A 366 23.31 20.05 -21.82
C PRO A 366 22.28 19.34 -20.95
N VAL A 367 21.39 18.57 -21.58
CA VAL A 367 20.44 17.71 -20.86
C VAL A 367 21.02 16.29 -20.85
N LEU A 368 21.30 15.78 -19.66
CA LEU A 368 21.83 14.45 -19.48
C LEU A 368 20.75 13.40 -19.77
N ALA A 369 19.65 13.50 -19.03
CA ALA A 369 18.51 12.64 -19.17
C ALA A 369 17.22 13.39 -18.86
N VAL A 370 16.13 12.95 -19.50
CA VAL A 370 14.76 13.25 -19.08
C VAL A 370 14.18 11.99 -18.45
N VAL A 371 13.69 12.10 -17.23
CA VAL A 371 13.06 11.00 -16.50
C VAL A 371 11.55 11.05 -16.71
N ALA A 372 10.98 9.95 -17.20
CA ALA A 372 9.53 9.70 -17.18
C ALA A 372 9.22 8.76 -16.01
N VAL A 373 8.37 9.18 -15.07
CA VAL A 373 7.93 8.33 -13.97
C VAL A 373 6.73 7.52 -14.43
N MET A 374 6.92 6.20 -14.49
CA MET A 374 5.89 5.25 -14.87
C MET A 374 5.30 4.70 -13.56
N GLY A 375 4.56 5.54 -12.86
CA GLY A 375 3.92 5.20 -11.59
C GLY A 375 4.49 6.03 -10.44
N THR A 376 3.97 7.24 -10.24
CA THR A 376 4.41 8.12 -9.15
C THR A 376 4.20 7.47 -7.78
N THR A 377 5.06 7.78 -6.81
CA THR A 377 5.03 7.12 -5.49
C THR A 377 3.71 7.36 -4.75
N GLU A 378 3.13 8.55 -4.88
CA GLU A 378 1.98 8.97 -4.06
C GLU A 378 0.64 8.75 -4.76
N GLU A 379 0.54 9.02 -6.07
CA GLU A 379 -0.71 8.92 -6.84
C GLU A 379 -0.69 7.82 -7.90
N SER A 380 0.44 7.14 -8.07
CA SER A 380 0.64 6.07 -9.06
C SER A 380 0.37 6.49 -10.51
N SER A 381 0.67 7.75 -10.81
CA SER A 381 0.43 8.39 -12.10
C SER A 381 1.47 8.00 -13.14
N ILE A 382 1.06 7.88 -14.41
CA ILE A 382 1.93 7.51 -15.53
C ILE A 382 2.22 8.76 -16.37
N ASP A 383 3.49 9.15 -16.46
CA ASP A 383 3.91 10.30 -17.26
C ASP A 383 3.66 10.11 -18.77
N PRO A 384 3.49 11.21 -19.53
CA PRO A 384 3.22 11.18 -20.98
C PRO A 384 4.49 10.82 -21.79
N LEU A 385 4.96 9.58 -21.63
CA LEU A 385 6.17 9.07 -22.28
C LEU A 385 6.15 9.25 -23.81
N THR A 386 4.99 9.04 -24.43
CA THR A 386 4.82 9.24 -25.89
C THR A 386 5.15 10.67 -26.33
N ASP A 387 4.74 11.68 -25.55
CA ASP A 387 5.09 13.09 -25.80
C ASP A 387 6.59 13.32 -25.59
N ILE A 388 7.17 12.80 -24.51
CA ILE A 388 8.60 12.94 -24.18
C ILE A 388 9.47 12.35 -25.30
N LEU A 389 9.11 11.17 -25.82
CA LEU A 389 9.78 10.54 -26.95
C LEU A 389 9.69 11.38 -28.23
N GLY A 390 8.49 11.94 -28.51
CA GLY A 390 8.28 12.87 -29.61
C GLY A 390 9.16 14.12 -29.49
N MET A 391 9.24 14.69 -28.28
CA MET A 391 10.11 15.83 -28.00
C MET A 391 11.58 15.49 -28.22
N ARG A 392 12.10 14.37 -27.70
CA ARG A 392 13.49 13.96 -27.96
C ARG A 392 13.76 14.00 -29.47
N LYS A 393 12.96 13.30 -30.27
CA LYS A 393 13.12 13.26 -31.74
C LYS A 393 13.15 14.65 -32.39
N ASP A 394 12.32 15.58 -31.93
CA ASP A 394 12.26 16.92 -32.50
C ASP A 394 13.39 17.84 -32.02
N PHE A 395 13.84 17.71 -30.78
CA PHE A 395 14.98 18.46 -30.25
C PHE A 395 16.33 17.92 -30.76
N SER A 396 16.47 16.61 -30.97
CA SER A 396 17.69 16.02 -31.54
C SER A 396 18.00 16.64 -32.91
N LYS A 397 16.98 16.83 -33.76
CA LYS A 397 17.12 17.51 -35.06
C LYS A 397 17.56 18.96 -34.94
N LYS A 398 17.26 19.62 -33.83
CA LYS A 398 17.67 21.00 -33.52
C LYS A 398 19.02 21.07 -32.83
N GLY A 399 19.64 19.92 -32.54
CA GLY A 399 20.95 19.85 -31.91
C GLY A 399 20.96 19.74 -30.39
N LEU A 400 19.84 19.37 -29.77
CA LEU A 400 19.74 19.01 -28.35
C LEU A 400 19.25 17.56 -28.23
N ASP A 401 20.13 16.64 -27.86
CA ASP A 401 19.81 15.22 -27.65
C ASP A 401 19.95 14.87 -26.16
N PHE A 402 19.28 13.83 -25.68
CA PHE A 402 19.32 13.41 -24.28
C PHE A 402 18.82 11.98 -24.11
N SER A 403 19.31 11.30 -23.06
CA SER A 403 18.79 9.98 -22.70
C SER A 403 17.38 10.09 -22.13
N ILE A 404 16.56 9.06 -22.33
CA ILE A 404 15.28 8.90 -21.65
C ILE A 404 15.38 7.72 -20.70
N HIS A 405 15.19 8.00 -19.43
CA HIS A 405 15.07 6.99 -18.39
C HIS A 405 13.61 6.88 -17.97
N ALA A 406 13.05 5.67 -17.98
CA ALA A 406 11.76 5.43 -17.34
C ALA A 406 11.97 4.90 -15.92
N ASP A 407 11.50 5.66 -14.93
CA ASP A 407 11.36 5.13 -13.57
C ASP A 407 10.09 4.28 -13.50
N GLY A 408 10.23 3.01 -13.90
CA GLY A 408 9.18 1.99 -13.83
C GLY A 408 9.26 1.15 -12.58
N ALA A 409 9.89 1.63 -11.49
CA ALA A 409 10.01 0.88 -10.25
C ALA A 409 8.65 0.33 -9.80
N TRP A 410 7.60 1.13 -9.91
CA TRP A 410 6.21 0.71 -9.67
C TRP A 410 5.49 0.23 -10.93
N GLY A 411 5.53 0.97 -12.04
CA GLY A 411 4.69 0.68 -13.21
C GLY A 411 5.22 -0.38 -14.17
N GLY A 412 6.45 -0.86 -14.02
CA GLY A 412 7.08 -1.77 -14.99
C GLY A 412 6.35 -3.11 -15.14
N TYR A 413 5.89 -3.72 -14.04
CA TYR A 413 5.17 -5.00 -14.10
C TYR A 413 3.79 -4.89 -14.76
N PHE A 414 3.20 -3.69 -14.87
CA PHE A 414 1.92 -3.49 -15.56
C PHE A 414 2.04 -3.77 -17.07
N CYS A 415 3.26 -3.78 -17.63
CA CYS A 415 3.49 -4.28 -18.98
C CYS A 415 3.05 -5.74 -19.17
N SER A 416 3.03 -6.57 -18.12
CA SER A 416 2.51 -7.93 -18.20
C SER A 416 1.05 -7.98 -18.66
N MET A 417 0.24 -6.94 -18.39
CA MET A 417 -1.14 -6.81 -18.88
C MET A 417 -1.24 -6.63 -20.41
N LEU A 418 -0.13 -6.24 -21.06
CA LEU A 418 -0.03 -6.06 -22.51
C LEU A 418 0.49 -7.31 -23.24
N ARG A 419 1.06 -8.29 -22.51
CA ARG A 419 1.74 -9.44 -23.12
C ARG A 419 0.82 -10.64 -23.23
N ASP A 420 0.79 -11.22 -24.41
CA ASP A 420 0.16 -12.52 -24.62
C ASP A 420 0.96 -13.63 -23.94
N GLN A 421 0.25 -14.71 -23.60
CA GLN A 421 0.88 -15.90 -23.05
C GLN A 421 1.80 -16.56 -24.09
N PRO A 422 3.04 -16.94 -23.73
CA PRO A 422 3.91 -17.70 -24.62
C PRO A 422 3.30 -19.04 -25.04
N LYS A 423 3.52 -19.46 -26.29
CA LYS A 423 2.93 -20.70 -26.86
C LYS A 423 3.36 -21.98 -26.12
N ASP A 424 4.56 -21.98 -25.55
CA ASP A 424 5.14 -23.14 -24.86
C ASP A 424 4.88 -23.11 -23.33
N PHE A 425 4.03 -22.20 -22.84
CA PHE A 425 3.69 -22.14 -21.42
C PHE A 425 2.81 -23.33 -21.02
N TYR A 426 3.21 -24.07 -19.99
CA TYR A 426 2.61 -25.36 -19.62
C TYR A 426 1.15 -25.25 -19.13
N LEU A 427 0.75 -24.10 -18.59
CA LEU A 427 -0.65 -23.81 -18.24
C LEU A 427 -1.36 -23.18 -19.44
N LYS A 428 -2.09 -23.98 -20.22
CA LYS A 428 -2.99 -23.43 -21.25
C LYS A 428 -4.15 -22.69 -20.57
N ALA A 429 -4.38 -21.44 -20.95
CA ALA A 429 -5.54 -20.66 -20.47
C ALA A 429 -6.86 -21.24 -21.04
N PRO A 430 -7.81 -21.67 -20.21
CA PRO A 430 -9.20 -21.90 -20.62
C PRO A 430 -9.93 -20.57 -20.90
N GLU A 431 -11.04 -20.65 -21.66
CA GLU A 431 -11.88 -19.50 -22.03
C GLU A 431 -12.45 -18.72 -20.82
N GLU A 432 -12.77 -17.45 -21.08
CA GLU A 432 -13.15 -16.41 -20.10
C GLU A 432 -14.30 -16.80 -19.15
N SER A 433 -14.12 -16.54 -17.84
CA SER A 433 -15.17 -16.15 -16.87
C SER A 433 -14.62 -16.06 -15.43
N GLY A 434 -13.77 -15.08 -15.11
CA GLY A 434 -13.32 -14.87 -13.72
C GLY A 434 -14.44 -14.47 -12.77
N PHE A 435 -14.33 -14.85 -11.49
CA PHE A 435 -15.19 -14.36 -10.40
C PHE A 435 -15.01 -12.84 -10.13
N VAL A 436 -13.82 -12.30 -10.44
CA VAL A 436 -13.50 -10.87 -10.39
C VAL A 436 -13.33 -10.36 -11.82
N PRO A 437 -13.95 -9.22 -12.21
CA PRO A 437 -13.72 -8.62 -13.52
C PRO A 437 -12.24 -8.23 -13.68
N GLN A 438 -11.63 -8.64 -14.80
CA GLN A 438 -10.30 -8.16 -15.15
C GLN A 438 -10.42 -6.77 -15.76
N LEU A 439 -9.90 -5.75 -15.07
CA LEU A 439 -9.88 -4.40 -15.61
C LEU A 439 -8.50 -4.11 -16.21
N TYR A 440 -8.45 -4.07 -17.54
CA TYR A 440 -7.23 -3.75 -18.27
C TYR A 440 -6.90 -2.25 -18.21
N LEU A 441 -5.67 -1.89 -18.60
CA LEU A 441 -5.15 -0.53 -18.57
C LEU A 441 -6.06 0.46 -19.31
N SER A 442 -6.22 1.67 -18.77
CA SER A 442 -6.91 2.76 -19.47
C SER A 442 -6.26 3.04 -20.82
N SER A 443 -7.01 3.67 -21.74
CA SER A 443 -6.48 3.97 -23.08
C SER A 443 -5.20 4.81 -23.00
N TYR A 444 -5.17 5.80 -22.10
CA TYR A 444 -3.97 6.60 -21.85
C TYR A 444 -2.78 5.75 -21.35
N VAL A 445 -2.98 4.94 -20.31
CA VAL A 445 -1.90 4.17 -19.69
C VAL A 445 -1.36 3.09 -20.63
N HIS A 446 -2.26 2.47 -21.41
CA HIS A 446 -1.90 1.52 -22.46
C HIS A 446 -0.88 2.13 -23.44
N ASP A 447 -1.14 3.33 -23.94
CA ASP A 447 -0.27 3.99 -24.91
C ASP A 447 1.11 4.34 -24.31
N GLN A 448 1.13 4.81 -23.06
CA GLN A 448 2.41 5.16 -22.41
C GLN A 448 3.26 3.92 -22.10
N LEU A 449 2.67 2.85 -21.54
CA LEU A 449 3.41 1.63 -21.23
C LEU A 449 3.84 0.86 -22.49
N SER A 450 3.08 0.96 -23.58
CA SER A 450 3.46 0.37 -24.87
C SER A 450 4.72 1.02 -25.47
N ALA A 451 5.03 2.26 -25.08
CA ALA A 451 6.17 3.01 -25.57
C ALA A 451 7.47 2.81 -24.76
N LEU A 452 7.42 2.04 -23.66
CA LEU A 452 8.57 1.81 -22.77
C LEU A 452 9.81 1.28 -23.49
N ASN A 453 9.63 0.44 -24.51
CA ASN A 453 10.73 -0.11 -25.30
C ASN A 453 11.56 0.92 -26.08
N GLN A 454 11.16 2.20 -26.07
CA GLN A 454 11.88 3.30 -26.69
C GLN A 454 12.80 4.07 -25.74
N CYS A 455 12.67 3.85 -24.43
CA CYS A 455 13.57 4.39 -23.41
C CYS A 455 14.98 3.80 -23.56
N ASP A 456 16.00 4.51 -23.07
CA ASP A 456 17.37 4.00 -23.08
C ASP A 456 17.61 3.07 -21.89
N THR A 457 17.01 3.39 -20.75
CA THR A 457 17.01 2.57 -19.53
C THR A 457 15.65 2.57 -18.84
N ILE A 458 15.31 1.48 -18.16
CA ILE A 458 14.10 1.34 -17.35
C ILE A 458 14.45 0.73 -16.00
N THR A 459 14.09 1.41 -14.91
CA THR A 459 14.08 0.84 -13.55
C THR A 459 12.81 0.01 -13.37
N ILE A 460 12.88 -1.14 -12.69
CA ILE A 460 11.71 -1.94 -12.32
C ILE A 460 11.95 -2.68 -11.00
N ASP A 461 10.96 -2.74 -10.09
CA ASP A 461 11.12 -3.40 -8.79
C ASP A 461 10.25 -4.66 -8.65
N PRO A 462 10.84 -5.87 -8.74
CA PRO A 462 10.17 -7.11 -8.33
C PRO A 462 9.60 -7.07 -6.90
N HIS A 463 10.26 -6.40 -5.95
CA HIS A 463 9.77 -6.28 -4.56
C HIS A 463 8.60 -5.31 -4.34
N LYS A 464 8.09 -4.68 -5.41
CA LYS A 464 6.90 -3.82 -5.39
C LYS A 464 5.74 -4.55 -6.06
N SER A 465 5.40 -4.17 -7.30
CA SER A 465 4.31 -4.74 -8.10
C SER A 465 4.62 -6.14 -8.66
N GLY A 466 5.83 -6.65 -8.44
CA GLY A 466 6.22 -8.04 -8.75
C GLY A 466 6.01 -9.01 -7.59
N PHE A 467 5.48 -8.57 -6.44
CA PHE A 467 5.13 -9.43 -5.30
C PHE A 467 6.29 -10.34 -4.81
N CYS A 468 7.54 -9.93 -5.02
CA CYS A 468 8.73 -10.63 -4.51
C CYS A 468 9.15 -10.04 -3.14
N PRO A 469 9.87 -10.79 -2.29
CA PRO A 469 10.38 -10.24 -1.04
C PRO A 469 11.52 -9.24 -1.30
N TYR A 470 11.67 -8.29 -0.39
CA TYR A 470 12.88 -7.47 -0.32
C TYR A 470 14.13 -8.33 -0.01
N PRO A 471 15.32 -8.01 -0.54
CA PRO A 471 15.57 -6.99 -1.57
C PRO A 471 15.47 -7.56 -2.99
N ALA A 472 14.76 -6.86 -3.89
CA ALA A 472 14.75 -7.15 -5.32
C ALA A 472 14.29 -5.93 -6.15
N GLY A 473 15.25 -5.16 -6.66
CA GLY A 473 15.07 -4.20 -7.76
C GLY A 473 15.81 -4.66 -9.02
N ALA A 474 15.61 -3.96 -10.14
CA ALA A 474 16.32 -4.23 -11.39
C ALA A 474 16.48 -2.97 -12.24
N LEU A 475 17.52 -2.99 -13.09
CA LEU A 475 17.75 -2.01 -14.14
C LEU A 475 17.88 -2.73 -15.48
N CYS A 476 17.14 -2.25 -16.47
CA CYS A 476 17.14 -2.78 -17.84
C CYS A 476 17.67 -1.72 -18.81
N TYR A 477 18.69 -2.08 -19.59
CA TYR A 477 19.27 -1.28 -20.66
C TYR A 477 18.69 -1.74 -21.99
N LYS A 478 18.21 -0.80 -22.81
CA LYS A 478 17.77 -1.09 -24.17
C LYS A 478 18.90 -1.65 -25.03
N ASP A 479 20.10 -1.11 -24.84
CA ASP A 479 21.33 -1.49 -25.51
C ASP A 479 22.38 -1.87 -24.45
N LYS A 480 22.74 -3.15 -24.41
CA LYS A 480 23.66 -3.73 -23.42
C LYS A 480 25.05 -3.10 -23.46
N ARG A 481 25.45 -2.46 -24.58
CA ARG A 481 26.72 -1.73 -24.67
C ARG A 481 26.79 -0.56 -23.69
N MET A 482 25.65 0.03 -23.31
CA MET A 482 25.59 1.09 -22.31
C MET A 482 26.15 0.66 -20.95
N ASN A 483 26.09 -0.62 -20.64
CA ASN A 483 26.65 -1.20 -19.42
C ASN A 483 28.19 -1.12 -19.38
N THR A 484 28.87 -1.20 -20.53
CA THR A 484 30.35 -1.15 -20.61
C THR A 484 30.93 0.18 -20.12
N PHE A 485 30.12 1.25 -20.12
CA PHE A 485 30.50 2.57 -19.61
C PHE A 485 30.49 2.65 -18.07
N LEU A 486 30.06 1.59 -17.37
CA LEU A 486 30.05 1.50 -15.91
C LEU A 486 31.20 0.68 -15.33
N GLN A 487 31.92 -0.07 -16.18
CA GLN A 487 32.91 -1.02 -15.74
C GLN A 487 34.12 -0.31 -15.13
N ILE A 488 34.32 -0.48 -13.82
CA ILE A 488 35.55 -0.10 -13.13
C ILE A 488 36.26 -1.42 -12.77
N THR A 489 36.92 -2.01 -13.76
CA THR A 489 37.59 -3.29 -13.56
C THR A 489 38.92 -3.09 -12.84
N THR A 490 39.20 -3.93 -11.84
CA THR A 490 40.58 -4.10 -11.35
C THR A 490 41.22 -5.26 -12.11
N SER A 491 42.45 -5.11 -12.56
CA SER A 491 43.23 -6.16 -13.25
C SER A 491 43.62 -7.34 -12.33
N VAL A 492 43.01 -7.46 -11.16
CA VAL A 492 43.39 -8.43 -10.12
C VAL A 492 42.16 -9.12 -9.52
N VAL A 493 41.46 -9.93 -10.31
CA VAL A 493 40.79 -11.12 -9.76
C VAL A 493 40.77 -12.23 -10.80
N TYR A 494 41.36 -13.38 -10.46
CA TYR A 494 41.38 -14.58 -11.30
C TYR A 494 40.02 -15.28 -11.21
N TYR A 495 39.01 -14.74 -11.89
CA TYR A 495 37.70 -15.39 -12.00
C TYR A 495 37.73 -16.45 -13.11
N HIS A 496 37.38 -17.70 -12.78
CA HIS A 496 37.14 -18.75 -13.77
C HIS A 496 35.64 -18.82 -14.05
N GLY A 497 35.16 -18.12 -15.08
CA GLY A 497 33.76 -18.12 -15.53
C GLY A 497 33.49 -17.12 -16.66
N ASP A 498 32.44 -17.36 -17.46
CA ASP A 498 32.18 -16.61 -18.69
C ASP A 498 31.59 -15.19 -18.47
N MET A 499 31.05 -14.88 -17.28
CA MET A 499 30.47 -13.56 -16.97
C MET A 499 30.46 -13.24 -15.46
N THR A 500 31.01 -12.08 -15.08
CA THR A 500 31.08 -11.58 -13.70
C THR A 500 30.11 -10.41 -13.52
N LEU A 501 29.05 -10.59 -12.73
CA LEU A 501 28.06 -9.53 -12.48
C LEU A 501 28.52 -8.48 -11.46
N GLY A 502 29.60 -8.74 -10.73
CA GLY A 502 30.20 -7.77 -9.80
C GLY A 502 30.88 -6.58 -10.47
N ASP A 503 31.20 -6.70 -11.76
CA ASP A 503 31.74 -5.59 -12.57
C ASP A 503 30.63 -4.71 -13.16
N ILE A 504 29.36 -5.02 -12.83
CA ILE A 504 28.18 -4.43 -13.41
C ILE A 504 27.40 -3.68 -12.33
N GLY A 505 27.37 -2.36 -12.44
CA GLY A 505 26.61 -1.48 -11.55
C GLY A 505 27.40 -1.05 -10.31
N ILE A 506 26.69 -0.59 -9.29
CA ILE A 506 27.23 0.02 -8.06
C ILE A 506 27.58 -1.04 -7.02
N GLU A 507 26.86 -2.16 -7.03
CA GLU A 507 26.95 -3.18 -5.99
C GLU A 507 28.06 -4.19 -6.26
N GLY A 508 28.71 -4.67 -5.20
CA GLY A 508 29.61 -5.81 -5.24
C GLY A 508 28.88 -7.09 -4.86
N SER A 509 29.21 -7.65 -3.68
CA SER A 509 28.54 -8.84 -3.14
C SER A 509 27.02 -8.70 -3.12
N LYS A 510 26.33 -9.67 -3.73
CA LYS A 510 24.87 -9.67 -3.92
C LYS A 510 24.28 -11.07 -3.87
N PRO A 511 23.08 -11.25 -3.27
CA PRO A 511 22.56 -12.57 -2.94
C PRO A 511 21.99 -13.28 -4.17
N GLY A 512 22.54 -14.44 -4.53
CA GLY A 512 21.96 -15.33 -5.55
C GLY A 512 20.55 -15.81 -5.19
N ALA A 513 20.18 -15.74 -3.91
CA ALA A 513 18.84 -16.03 -3.42
C ALA A 513 17.77 -15.06 -3.95
N ALA A 514 18.10 -13.78 -4.16
CA ALA A 514 17.17 -12.82 -4.76
C ALA A 514 16.88 -13.20 -6.23
N ALA A 515 17.90 -13.60 -6.99
CA ALA A 515 17.74 -14.08 -8.37
C ALA A 515 16.84 -15.32 -8.44
N ALA A 516 17.07 -16.31 -7.59
CA ALA A 516 16.24 -17.52 -7.52
C ALA A 516 14.79 -17.21 -7.11
N SER A 517 14.58 -16.24 -6.22
CA SER A 517 13.26 -15.77 -5.78
C SER A 517 12.45 -15.21 -6.95
N VAL A 518 13.02 -14.23 -7.67
CA VAL A 518 12.35 -13.59 -8.81
C VAL A 518 12.14 -14.59 -9.95
N LEU A 519 13.13 -15.43 -10.23
CA LEU A 519 13.04 -16.46 -11.27
C LEU A 519 11.89 -17.43 -11.03
N LEU A 520 11.79 -17.99 -9.81
CA LEU A 520 10.73 -18.95 -9.51
C LEU A 520 9.35 -18.28 -9.57
N ALA A 521 9.23 -17.03 -9.10
CA ALA A 521 8.01 -16.25 -9.23
C ALA A 521 7.62 -16.04 -10.70
N ASN A 522 8.55 -15.61 -11.56
CA ASN A 522 8.32 -15.40 -12.99
C ASN A 522 7.89 -16.68 -13.71
N ARG A 523 8.52 -17.82 -13.40
CA ARG A 523 8.19 -19.12 -14.01
C ARG A 523 6.83 -19.67 -13.59
N VAL A 524 6.43 -19.47 -12.33
CA VAL A 524 5.16 -19.99 -11.79
C VAL A 524 3.98 -19.08 -12.14
N ILE A 525 4.17 -17.76 -12.03
CA ILE A 525 3.10 -16.79 -12.25
C ILE A 525 2.99 -16.43 -13.74
N GLY A 526 4.12 -16.19 -14.40
CA GLY A 526 4.19 -15.77 -15.80
C GLY A 526 4.13 -14.25 -15.99
N LEU A 527 5.07 -13.69 -16.75
CA LEU A 527 5.15 -12.26 -17.12
C LEU A 527 4.20 -11.89 -18.28
N HIS A 528 2.92 -12.26 -18.16
CA HIS A 528 1.91 -12.08 -19.20
C HIS A 528 0.51 -11.85 -18.63
N LYS A 529 -0.47 -11.57 -19.50
CA LYS A 529 -1.83 -11.17 -19.11
C LYS A 529 -2.57 -12.21 -18.26
N ASN A 530 -2.25 -13.49 -18.45
CA ASN A 530 -2.81 -14.60 -17.65
C ASN A 530 -2.08 -14.86 -16.32
N GLY A 531 -0.99 -14.14 -16.05
CA GLY A 531 -0.10 -14.30 -14.91
C GLY A 531 -0.09 -13.06 -14.03
N TYR A 532 1.04 -12.35 -13.95
CA TYR A 532 1.12 -11.06 -13.24
C TYR A 532 0.09 -10.05 -13.75
N GLY A 533 -0.20 -10.05 -15.05
CA GLY A 533 -1.20 -9.15 -15.63
C GLY A 533 -2.59 -9.40 -15.06
N ARG A 534 -2.89 -10.65 -14.69
CA ARG A 534 -4.13 -11.01 -14.02
C ARG A 534 -4.18 -10.44 -12.61
N ILE A 535 -3.14 -10.67 -11.80
CA ILE A 535 -3.02 -10.14 -10.43
C ILE A 535 -3.26 -8.62 -10.44
N LEU A 536 -2.54 -7.92 -11.32
CA LEU A 536 -2.62 -6.47 -11.43
C LEU A 536 -3.96 -6.00 -11.98
N SER A 537 -4.62 -6.74 -12.88
CA SER A 537 -5.95 -6.39 -13.39
C SER A 537 -7.04 -6.48 -12.31
N GLU A 538 -6.97 -7.50 -11.44
CA GLU A 538 -7.92 -7.67 -10.34
C GLU A 538 -7.66 -6.63 -9.23
N CYS A 539 -6.38 -6.33 -8.94
CA CYS A 539 -6.01 -5.19 -8.08
C CYS A 539 -6.49 -3.85 -8.65
N THR A 540 -6.37 -3.65 -9.96
CA THR A 540 -6.81 -2.41 -10.64
C THR A 540 -8.31 -2.26 -10.51
N TYR A 541 -9.08 -3.34 -10.68
CA TYR A 541 -10.52 -3.32 -10.42
C TYR A 541 -10.84 -2.85 -9.00
N THR A 542 -10.21 -3.45 -7.97
CA THR A 542 -10.34 -3.01 -6.56
C THR A 542 -10.06 -1.52 -6.40
N ALA A 543 -8.97 -1.02 -6.98
CA ALA A 543 -8.58 0.38 -6.92
C ALA A 543 -9.63 1.32 -7.52
N LYS A 544 -10.25 0.94 -8.64
CA LYS A 544 -11.33 1.74 -9.27
C LYS A 544 -12.62 1.71 -8.46
N ILE A 545 -12.95 0.58 -7.84
CA ILE A 545 -14.12 0.48 -6.96
C ILE A 545 -13.94 1.35 -5.72
N LEU A 546 -12.79 1.27 -5.04
CA LEU A 546 -12.51 2.17 -3.91
C LEU A 546 -12.51 3.64 -4.32
N TYR A 547 -11.93 3.99 -5.48
CA TYR A 547 -12.04 5.34 -6.03
C TYR A 547 -13.50 5.80 -6.16
N CYS A 548 -14.37 4.95 -6.73
CA CYS A 548 -15.79 5.21 -6.88
C CYS A 548 -16.50 5.38 -5.53
N LEU A 549 -16.16 4.54 -4.54
CA LEU A 549 -16.68 4.64 -3.18
C LEU A 549 -16.30 5.99 -2.56
N TRP A 550 -15.03 6.38 -2.59
CA TRP A 550 -14.57 7.64 -1.98
C TRP A 550 -15.25 8.88 -2.56
N ILE A 551 -15.42 8.97 -3.88
CA ILE A 551 -16.05 10.15 -4.52
C ILE A 551 -17.56 10.18 -4.37
N THR A 552 -18.19 9.07 -3.97
CA THR A 552 -19.64 8.96 -3.77
C THR A 552 -20.06 8.81 -2.31
N LEU A 553 -19.11 8.59 -1.40
CA LEU A 553 -19.30 8.42 0.04
C LEU A 553 -20.06 9.58 0.70
N PRO A 554 -19.78 10.86 0.39
CA PRO A 554 -20.54 11.96 0.99
C PRO A 554 -21.99 11.98 0.49
N GLU A 555 -22.91 12.03 1.44
CA GLU A 555 -24.34 12.25 1.25
C GLU A 555 -24.69 13.76 1.18
N GLU A 556 -25.94 14.06 0.81
CA GLU A 556 -26.37 15.46 0.61
C GLU A 556 -26.40 16.24 1.93
N ASP A 557 -26.74 15.58 3.02
CA ASP A 557 -26.87 16.07 4.40
C ASP A 557 -25.60 15.97 5.24
N ASP A 558 -24.57 15.23 4.79
CA ASP A 558 -23.28 15.16 5.46
C ASP A 558 -22.64 16.54 5.65
N GLN A 559 -21.88 16.74 6.72
CA GLN A 559 -21.17 18.00 6.97
C GLN A 559 -19.84 18.11 6.21
N PHE A 560 -19.43 17.04 5.53
CA PHE A 560 -18.15 16.94 4.83
C PHE A 560 -18.32 16.73 3.32
N ILE A 561 -17.22 16.91 2.61
CA ILE A 561 -17.04 16.57 1.20
C ILE A 561 -15.75 15.79 1.04
N ILE A 562 -15.65 15.05 -0.05
CA ILE A 562 -14.45 14.32 -0.45
C ILE A 562 -14.09 14.71 -1.87
N GLU A 563 -12.82 15.02 -2.08
CA GLU A 563 -12.25 15.23 -3.41
C GLU A 563 -10.98 14.40 -3.58
N THR A 564 -10.86 13.76 -4.75
CA THR A 564 -9.69 12.96 -5.10
C THR A 564 -8.59 13.83 -5.70
N THR A 565 -7.34 13.41 -5.51
CA THR A 565 -6.17 14.10 -6.09
C THR A 565 -6.27 14.09 -7.62
N LYS A 566 -6.58 12.92 -8.19
CA LYS A 566 -6.97 12.76 -9.59
C LYS A 566 -8.48 12.97 -9.77
N PRO A 567 -8.93 14.04 -10.46
CA PRO A 567 -10.34 14.34 -10.63
C PRO A 567 -11.03 13.35 -11.56
N LEU A 568 -12.37 13.33 -11.53
CA LEU A 568 -13.14 12.74 -12.62
C LEU A 568 -12.85 13.50 -13.93
N PRO A 569 -12.96 12.86 -15.09
CA PRO A 569 -12.93 13.56 -16.37
C PRO A 569 -14.01 14.65 -16.40
N SER A 570 -13.66 15.84 -16.91
CA SER A 570 -14.61 16.96 -17.03
C SER A 570 -15.85 16.61 -17.86
N ALA A 571 -15.70 15.69 -18.81
CA ALA A 571 -16.79 15.01 -19.48
C ALA A 571 -16.40 13.58 -19.90
N TRP A 572 -17.33 12.62 -19.76
CA TRP A 572 -17.22 11.29 -20.34
C TRP A 572 -18.49 10.96 -21.14
N LYS A 573 -18.36 10.72 -22.46
CA LYS A 573 -19.49 10.56 -23.39
C LYS A 573 -20.59 11.63 -23.22
N GLY A 574 -20.19 12.88 -22.92
CA GLY A 574 -21.09 14.01 -22.69
C GLY A 574 -21.70 14.10 -21.28
N MET A 575 -21.41 13.17 -20.37
CA MET A 575 -21.81 13.27 -18.96
C MET A 575 -20.93 14.25 -18.20
N SER A 576 -21.55 15.24 -17.54
CA SER A 576 -20.87 16.10 -16.57
C SER A 576 -20.43 15.30 -15.34
N GLU A 577 -19.52 15.84 -14.53
CA GLU A 577 -19.08 15.21 -13.27
C GLU A 577 -20.25 14.82 -12.34
N LYS A 578 -21.28 15.67 -12.24
CA LYS A 578 -22.48 15.36 -11.45
C LYS A 578 -23.19 14.10 -11.97
N LYS A 579 -23.41 14.03 -13.29
CA LYS A 579 -24.05 12.86 -13.93
C LYS A 579 -23.18 11.61 -13.84
N GLN A 580 -21.86 11.78 -13.87
CA GLN A 580 -20.91 10.69 -13.64
C GLN A 580 -21.03 10.12 -12.22
N LYS A 581 -21.15 10.98 -11.18
CA LYS A 581 -21.41 10.52 -9.80
C LYS A 581 -22.77 9.81 -9.66
N GLU A 582 -23.81 10.29 -10.35
CA GLU A 582 -25.12 9.60 -10.43
C GLU A 582 -24.98 8.22 -11.10
N PHE A 583 -24.28 8.14 -12.23
CA PHE A 583 -23.99 6.88 -12.92
C PHE A 583 -23.26 5.88 -12.03
N ILE A 584 -22.24 6.33 -11.28
CA ILE A 584 -21.49 5.47 -10.34
C ILE A 584 -22.42 4.88 -9.29
N ARG A 585 -23.28 5.69 -8.65
CA ARG A 585 -24.21 5.22 -7.62
C ARG A 585 -25.23 4.21 -8.15
N GLU A 586 -25.71 4.42 -9.38
CA GLU A 586 -26.77 3.58 -9.95
C GLU A 586 -26.25 2.27 -10.57
N ARG A 587 -25.07 2.32 -11.20
CA ARG A 587 -24.55 1.26 -12.07
C ARG A 587 -23.32 0.56 -11.53
N ILE A 588 -22.63 1.11 -10.51
CA ILE A 588 -21.36 0.56 -10.00
C ILE A 588 -21.47 0.17 -8.54
N ILE A 589 -21.80 1.13 -7.67
CA ILE A 589 -21.84 0.88 -6.22
C ILE A 589 -22.98 -0.08 -5.87
N GLY A 590 -22.70 -1.03 -4.97
CA GLY A 590 -23.63 -2.06 -4.54
C GLY A 590 -23.92 -3.16 -5.57
N LYS A 591 -23.23 -3.16 -6.72
CA LYS A 591 -23.33 -4.23 -7.73
C LYS A 591 -22.35 -5.35 -7.45
N SER A 592 -22.79 -6.59 -7.66
CA SER A 592 -21.90 -7.74 -7.58
C SER A 592 -20.90 -7.72 -8.74
N ASN A 593 -19.78 -8.43 -8.56
CA ASN A 593 -18.79 -8.62 -9.61
C ASN A 593 -19.39 -9.20 -10.89
N GLU A 594 -20.34 -10.14 -10.78
CA GLU A 594 -21.01 -10.77 -11.92
C GLU A 594 -22.00 -9.84 -12.63
N GLU A 595 -22.63 -8.92 -11.89
CA GLU A 595 -23.46 -7.87 -12.47
C GLU A 595 -22.60 -6.89 -13.27
N LEU A 596 -21.49 -6.43 -12.68
CA LEU A 596 -20.56 -5.52 -13.34
C LEU A 596 -19.86 -6.16 -14.54
N ALA A 597 -19.48 -7.44 -14.45
CA ALA A 597 -18.89 -8.19 -15.56
C ALA A 597 -19.77 -8.19 -16.82
N LYS A 598 -21.11 -8.08 -16.66
CA LYS A 598 -22.08 -8.06 -17.76
C LYS A 598 -22.43 -6.65 -18.23
N ASP A 599 -22.05 -5.63 -17.46
CA ASP A 599 -22.30 -4.22 -17.79
C ASP A 599 -21.09 -3.61 -18.52
N HIS A 600 -21.03 -3.83 -19.83
CA HIS A 600 -19.92 -3.37 -20.66
C HIS A 600 -19.71 -1.85 -20.63
N GLU A 601 -20.78 -1.06 -20.49
CA GLU A 601 -20.68 0.39 -20.39
C GLU A 601 -20.07 0.82 -19.06
N ALA A 602 -20.49 0.19 -17.95
CA ALA A 602 -19.90 0.45 -16.64
C ALA A 602 -18.44 0.05 -16.57
N LEU A 603 -18.05 -1.08 -17.17
CA LEU A 603 -16.65 -1.51 -17.26
C LEU A 603 -15.80 -0.59 -18.14
N GLU A 604 -16.32 -0.15 -19.30
CA GLU A 604 -15.64 0.82 -20.15
C GLU A 604 -15.43 2.15 -19.42
N TYR A 605 -16.41 2.59 -18.62
CA TYR A 605 -16.28 3.76 -17.78
C TYR A 605 -15.24 3.56 -16.66
N LEU A 606 -15.34 2.47 -15.89
CA LEU A 606 -14.40 2.14 -14.81
C LEU A 606 -12.95 2.07 -15.28
N LYS A 607 -12.73 1.55 -16.49
CA LYS A 607 -11.41 1.48 -17.13
C LYS A 607 -10.75 2.87 -17.25
N GLU A 608 -11.52 3.90 -17.56
CA GLU A 608 -11.00 5.23 -17.93
C GLU A 608 -10.89 6.22 -16.75
N ILE A 609 -11.66 6.04 -15.67
CA ILE A 609 -11.67 6.94 -14.50
C ILE A 609 -10.69 6.51 -13.40
N GLY A 610 -10.46 7.35 -12.38
CA GLY A 610 -9.68 6.97 -11.19
C GLY A 610 -8.16 6.86 -11.43
N PRO A 611 -7.38 6.31 -10.49
CA PRO A 611 -5.91 6.28 -10.54
C PRO A 611 -5.38 5.58 -11.80
N ASP A 612 -4.18 5.95 -12.27
CA ASP A 612 -3.59 5.29 -13.45
C ASP A 612 -3.23 3.82 -13.17
N THR A 613 -2.81 3.52 -11.95
CA THR A 613 -2.62 2.16 -11.46
C THR A 613 -3.36 1.94 -10.13
N LEU A 614 -2.70 1.49 -9.05
CA LEU A 614 -3.39 0.90 -7.88
C LEU A 614 -3.57 1.86 -6.69
N VAL A 615 -3.29 3.15 -6.83
CA VAL A 615 -3.22 4.07 -5.69
C VAL A 615 -4.28 5.18 -5.77
N PRO A 616 -5.52 4.91 -5.30
CA PRO A 616 -6.53 5.94 -5.11
C PRO A 616 -6.22 6.81 -3.89
N CYS A 617 -6.32 8.14 -4.08
CA CYS A 617 -5.99 9.15 -3.07
C CYS A 617 -7.10 10.20 -2.98
N PHE A 618 -7.42 10.64 -1.75
CA PHE A 618 -8.47 11.62 -1.50
C PHE A 618 -8.23 12.48 -0.26
N THR A 619 -8.89 13.63 -0.23
CA THR A 619 -8.90 14.56 0.90
C THR A 619 -10.34 14.79 1.34
N VAL A 620 -10.55 14.81 2.65
CA VAL A 620 -11.81 15.19 3.29
C VAL A 620 -11.77 16.66 3.69
N ASN A 621 -12.83 17.42 3.43
CA ASN A 621 -12.98 18.79 3.95
C ASN A 621 -14.40 19.02 4.46
N LEU A 622 -14.59 20.01 5.32
CA LEU A 622 -15.91 20.41 5.81
C LEU A 622 -16.64 21.33 4.82
N LYS A 623 -17.96 21.15 4.65
CA LYS A 623 -18.79 22.04 3.83
C LYS A 623 -18.68 23.48 4.36
N GLY A 624 -18.26 24.40 3.49
CA GLY A 624 -18.07 25.81 3.85
C GLY A 624 -16.72 26.17 4.46
N ASN A 625 -15.88 25.20 4.85
CA ASN A 625 -14.54 25.47 5.35
C ASN A 625 -13.61 26.00 4.22
N LYS A 626 -12.89 27.08 4.52
CA LYS A 626 -11.87 27.71 3.65
C LYS A 626 -10.44 27.52 4.15
N SER A 627 -10.27 27.05 5.39
CA SER A 627 -8.98 26.91 6.07
C SER A 627 -8.26 25.62 5.66
N ILE A 628 -7.07 25.79 5.09
CA ILE A 628 -6.17 24.66 4.75
C ILE A 628 -5.69 23.96 6.02
N GLU A 629 -5.44 24.70 7.10
CA GLU A 629 -5.00 24.15 8.38
C GLU A 629 -6.06 23.22 8.95
N GLU A 630 -7.32 23.66 8.97
CA GLU A 630 -8.45 22.84 9.46
C GLU A 630 -8.67 21.59 8.60
N CYS A 631 -8.58 21.73 7.26
CA CYS A 631 -8.62 20.59 6.35
C CYS A 631 -7.47 19.60 6.62
N ASN A 632 -6.26 20.10 6.82
CA ASN A 632 -5.09 19.26 7.09
C ASN A 632 -5.19 18.56 8.46
N SER A 633 -5.69 19.24 9.48
CA SER A 633 -5.92 18.67 10.81
C SER A 633 -6.96 17.54 10.76
N LEU A 634 -8.05 17.72 10.00
CA LEU A 634 -9.05 16.69 9.78
C LEU A 634 -8.46 15.43 9.13
N ASN A 635 -7.69 15.57 8.04
CA ASN A 635 -7.10 14.41 7.36
C ASN A 635 -5.99 13.76 8.19
N MET A 636 -5.27 14.53 9.01
CA MET A 636 -4.29 13.97 9.95
C MET A 636 -4.98 13.14 11.03
N ALA A 637 -6.11 13.61 11.57
CA ALA A 637 -6.89 12.85 12.53
C ALA A 637 -7.36 11.50 11.93
N ILE A 638 -7.91 11.50 10.71
CA ILE A 638 -8.31 10.25 10.03
C ILE A 638 -7.12 9.31 9.84
N PHE A 639 -5.97 9.84 9.42
CA PHE A 639 -4.75 9.04 9.25
C PHE A 639 -4.30 8.41 10.56
N GLN A 640 -4.28 9.17 11.65
CA GLN A 640 -3.86 8.68 12.97
C GLN A 640 -4.75 7.53 13.43
N ASP A 641 -6.07 7.67 13.30
CA ASP A 641 -7.06 6.65 13.68
C ASP A 641 -6.93 5.35 12.84
N LEU A 642 -6.34 5.44 11.65
CA LEU A 642 -6.18 4.34 10.69
C LEU A 642 -4.70 4.02 10.39
N SER A 643 -3.79 4.34 11.32
CA SER A 643 -2.35 4.08 11.19
C SER A 643 -1.86 3.10 12.24
N HIS A 644 -0.87 2.28 11.89
CA HIS A 644 -0.28 1.31 12.81
C HIS A 644 0.99 1.89 13.45
N SER A 645 0.99 2.06 14.77
CA SER A 645 2.15 2.51 15.55
C SER A 645 2.77 1.34 16.35
N THR A 646 4.07 1.43 16.69
CA THR A 646 4.76 0.39 17.47
C THR A 646 4.53 0.59 18.96
N GLY A 647 4.02 -0.43 19.66
CA GLY A 647 3.88 -0.42 21.13
C GLY A 647 2.45 -0.49 21.65
N GLU A 648 1.46 -0.47 20.75
CA GLU A 648 0.05 -0.44 21.09
C GLU A 648 -0.58 -1.85 21.23
N THR A 649 -1.29 -2.08 22.34
CA THR A 649 -2.18 -3.24 22.52
C THR A 649 -3.30 -3.28 21.45
N THR A 650 -3.65 -2.12 20.88
CA THR A 650 -4.63 -1.88 19.80
C THR A 650 -4.12 -2.18 18.39
N ALA A 651 -2.81 -2.38 18.19
CA ALA A 651 -2.21 -2.56 16.86
C ALA A 651 -2.85 -3.71 16.04
N HIS A 652 -3.34 -4.74 16.71
CA HIS A 652 -4.01 -5.90 16.09
C HIS A 652 -5.52 -5.77 15.89
N ARG A 653 -6.06 -4.56 16.11
CA ARG A 653 -7.48 -4.26 15.98
C ARG A 653 -7.77 -3.23 14.90
N ILE A 654 -6.82 -2.36 14.52
CA ILE A 654 -7.05 -1.30 13.52
C ILE A 654 -7.81 -1.85 12.29
N PRO A 655 -9.03 -1.35 12.00
CA PRO A 655 -9.93 -1.96 11.01
C PRO A 655 -9.45 -1.87 9.59
N MET A 656 -8.67 -0.83 9.30
CA MET A 656 -8.15 -0.48 8.00
C MET A 656 -6.88 0.31 8.23
N ILE A 657 -5.80 -0.05 7.53
CA ILE A 657 -4.52 0.65 7.66
C ILE A 657 -4.29 1.45 6.39
N VAL A 658 -4.21 2.77 6.51
CA VAL A 658 -3.99 3.69 5.39
C VAL A 658 -2.64 4.39 5.52
N THR A 659 -2.23 5.09 4.47
CA THR A 659 -1.10 6.03 4.55
C THR A 659 -1.58 7.44 4.19
N SER A 660 -0.74 8.45 4.41
CA SER A 660 -1.07 9.82 4.07
C SER A 660 0.12 10.56 3.51
N SER A 661 -0.15 11.57 2.70
CA SER A 661 0.86 12.41 2.07
C SER A 661 0.32 13.83 1.89
N SER A 662 0.99 14.66 1.10
CA SER A 662 0.61 16.06 0.90
C SER A 662 0.86 16.51 -0.54
N MET A 663 -0.14 17.12 -1.15
CA MET A 663 0.01 17.76 -2.45
C MET A 663 0.77 19.07 -2.25
N LEU A 664 2.01 19.10 -2.72
CA LEU A 664 2.92 20.23 -2.55
C LEU A 664 2.71 21.29 -3.63
N HIS A 665 3.10 22.53 -3.32
CA HIS A 665 3.17 23.57 -4.33
C HIS A 665 4.37 23.31 -5.24
N HIS A 666 4.11 23.30 -6.55
CA HIS A 666 5.16 23.26 -7.56
C HIS A 666 5.01 24.48 -8.47
N LYS A 667 6.13 25.19 -8.65
CA LYS A 667 6.17 26.38 -9.49
C LYS A 667 5.67 26.04 -10.89
N HIS A 668 4.80 26.89 -11.46
CA HIS A 668 4.15 26.70 -12.76
C HIS A 668 3.12 25.55 -12.85
N SER A 669 2.94 24.74 -11.80
CA SER A 669 1.85 23.76 -11.75
C SER A 669 0.54 24.41 -11.32
N SER A 670 -0.56 24.02 -11.95
CA SER A 670 -1.92 24.39 -11.53
C SER A 670 -2.59 23.33 -10.66
N ALA A 671 -1.95 22.18 -10.44
CA ALA A 671 -2.52 21.01 -9.78
C ALA A 671 -3.04 21.33 -8.36
N LEU A 672 -2.16 21.82 -7.47
CA LEU A 672 -2.53 22.19 -6.10
C LEU A 672 -3.63 23.27 -6.08
N LYS A 673 -3.51 24.27 -6.95
CA LYS A 673 -4.48 25.37 -7.02
C LYS A 673 -5.87 24.87 -7.42
N ASN A 674 -5.94 23.96 -8.39
CA ASN A 674 -7.21 23.38 -8.84
C ASN A 674 -7.76 22.40 -7.81
N PHE A 675 -6.90 21.61 -7.15
CA PHE A 675 -7.30 20.74 -6.06
C PHE A 675 -7.92 21.50 -4.88
N LYS A 676 -7.28 22.61 -4.45
CA LYS A 676 -7.84 23.53 -3.44
C LYS A 676 -9.22 24.06 -3.84
N LYS A 677 -9.41 24.44 -5.12
CA LYS A 677 -10.72 24.92 -5.61
C LYS A 677 -11.79 23.84 -5.52
N ARG A 678 -11.49 22.61 -5.93
CA ARG A 678 -12.44 21.48 -5.85
C ARG A 678 -12.85 21.20 -4.40
N LEU A 679 -11.89 21.22 -3.49
CA LEU A 679 -12.12 21.12 -2.04
C LEU A 679 -12.84 22.34 -1.43
N GLY A 680 -13.09 23.39 -2.21
CA GLY A 680 -13.68 24.62 -1.70
C GLY A 680 -12.76 25.42 -0.78
N LEU A 681 -11.46 25.18 -0.75
CA LEU A 681 -10.46 25.92 0.05
C LEU A 681 -10.04 27.24 -0.63
N ASP A 682 -9.33 28.12 0.08
CA ASP A 682 -8.70 29.29 -0.56
C ASP A 682 -7.59 28.83 -1.54
N PRO A 683 -7.73 29.10 -2.85
CA PRO A 683 -6.72 28.68 -3.83
C PRO A 683 -5.46 29.55 -3.83
N LYS A 684 -5.40 30.61 -3.00
CA LYS A 684 -4.22 31.47 -2.88
C LYS A 684 -3.14 30.82 -2.00
N GLY A 685 -1.89 31.17 -2.29
CA GLY A 685 -0.72 30.73 -1.52
C GLY A 685 -0.32 29.28 -1.76
N ASP A 686 0.80 28.91 -1.15
CA ASP A 686 1.56 27.71 -1.49
C ASP A 686 1.45 26.60 -0.43
N SER A 687 0.60 26.79 0.60
CA SER A 687 0.37 25.78 1.64
C SER A 687 -0.13 24.48 1.02
N SER A 688 0.47 23.35 1.42
CA SER A 688 0.12 22.03 0.93
C SER A 688 -1.20 21.53 1.51
N VAL A 689 -1.83 20.60 0.80
CA VAL A 689 -3.07 19.94 1.22
C VAL A 689 -2.79 18.47 1.47
N LYS A 690 -3.13 17.97 2.66
CA LYS A 690 -2.99 16.56 3.03
C LYS A 690 -4.04 15.70 2.34
N PHE A 691 -3.63 14.51 1.92
CA PHE A 691 -4.53 13.49 1.37
C PHE A 691 -4.20 12.12 1.96
N LEU A 692 -5.22 11.28 2.04
CA LEU A 692 -5.13 9.87 2.41
C LEU A 692 -4.85 9.03 1.16
N ILE A 693 -4.10 7.95 1.35
CA ILE A 693 -3.67 7.00 0.32
C ILE A 693 -4.25 5.63 0.66
N THR A 694 -4.89 4.99 -0.33
CA THR A 694 -5.55 3.68 -0.19
C THR A 694 -5.04 2.66 -1.23
N THR A 695 -3.75 2.31 -1.18
CA THR A 695 -3.09 1.41 -2.14
C THR A 695 -3.77 0.03 -2.19
N CYS A 696 -4.14 -0.43 -3.39
CA CYS A 696 -4.87 -1.68 -3.61
C CYS A 696 -3.99 -2.74 -4.27
N MET A 697 -3.21 -3.48 -3.48
CA MET A 697 -2.38 -4.58 -3.98
C MET A 697 -2.99 -5.96 -3.73
N ASP A 698 -4.21 -6.03 -3.16
CA ASP A 698 -4.89 -7.29 -2.91
C ASP A 698 -5.92 -7.62 -4.02
N PRO A 699 -5.80 -8.79 -4.68
CA PRO A 699 -6.62 -9.12 -5.85
C PRO A 699 -7.98 -9.75 -5.51
N TRP A 700 -8.31 -10.02 -4.24
CA TRP A 700 -9.49 -10.81 -3.85
C TRP A 700 -10.61 -10.06 -3.14
N ALA A 701 -10.33 -8.93 -2.48
CA ALA A 701 -11.30 -8.34 -1.56
C ALA A 701 -12.28 -7.39 -2.27
N THR A 702 -13.08 -7.98 -3.15
CA THR A 702 -13.98 -7.26 -4.06
C THR A 702 -15.46 -7.56 -3.82
N SER A 703 -15.79 -8.41 -2.84
CA SER A 703 -17.19 -8.69 -2.52
C SER A 703 -17.91 -7.43 -2.04
N VAL A 704 -19.19 -7.27 -2.40
CA VAL A 704 -20.03 -6.14 -1.99
C VAL A 704 -19.98 -5.93 -0.48
N ASP A 705 -20.25 -6.97 0.32
CA ASP A 705 -20.24 -6.86 1.77
C ASP A 705 -18.89 -6.35 2.32
N PHE A 706 -17.75 -6.83 1.80
CA PHE A 706 -16.44 -6.35 2.24
C PHE A 706 -16.14 -4.90 1.80
N MET A 707 -16.60 -4.50 0.63
CA MET A 707 -16.45 -3.12 0.17
C MET A 707 -17.33 -2.16 0.99
N ASP A 708 -18.53 -2.59 1.36
CA ASP A 708 -19.43 -1.87 2.27
C ASP A 708 -18.83 -1.76 3.67
N ASP A 709 -18.18 -2.83 4.16
CA ASP A 709 -17.43 -2.83 5.43
C ASP A 709 -16.34 -1.74 5.41
N LEU A 710 -15.47 -1.71 4.39
CA LEU A 710 -14.41 -0.69 4.27
C LEU A 710 -14.97 0.74 4.18
N THR A 711 -16.09 0.89 3.49
CA THR A 711 -16.81 2.16 3.34
C THR A 711 -17.32 2.64 4.70
N SER A 712 -17.94 1.75 5.47
CA SER A 712 -18.45 2.03 6.82
C SER A 712 -17.32 2.42 7.78
N ILE A 713 -16.20 1.69 7.74
CA ILE A 713 -15.00 2.01 8.53
C ILE A 713 -14.52 3.43 8.21
N MET A 714 -14.32 3.74 6.93
CA MET A 714 -13.84 5.06 6.51
C MET A 714 -14.81 6.17 6.91
N ARG A 715 -16.12 5.94 6.74
CA ARG A 715 -17.17 6.90 7.13
C ARG A 715 -17.11 7.19 8.63
N ASN A 716 -17.08 6.15 9.45
CA ASN A 716 -16.98 6.30 10.90
C ASN A 716 -15.68 7.03 11.31
N SER A 717 -14.53 6.69 10.71
CA SER A 717 -13.27 7.40 10.95
C SER A 717 -13.36 8.89 10.57
N ILE A 718 -14.04 9.23 9.48
CA ILE A 718 -14.28 10.63 9.09
C ILE A 718 -15.11 11.34 10.16
N LEU A 719 -16.22 10.76 10.59
CA LEU A 719 -17.10 11.38 11.58
C LEU A 719 -16.41 11.56 12.94
N CYS A 720 -15.70 10.54 13.41
CA CYS A 720 -14.86 10.62 14.62
C CYS A 720 -13.78 11.70 14.50
N ALA A 721 -13.12 11.81 13.34
CA ALA A 721 -12.12 12.85 13.10
C ALA A 721 -12.71 14.26 13.05
N ILE A 722 -13.93 14.43 12.49
CA ILE A 722 -14.66 15.70 12.56
C ILE A 722 -14.91 16.06 14.02
N GLY A 723 -15.41 15.11 14.79
CA GLY A 723 -15.62 15.23 16.23
C GLY A 723 -14.38 15.70 16.99
N ARG A 724 -13.26 15.00 16.79
CA ARG A 724 -11.96 15.36 17.36
C ARG A 724 -11.55 16.81 17.08
N VAL A 725 -11.83 17.30 15.87
CA VAL A 725 -11.43 18.65 15.44
C VAL A 725 -12.45 19.73 15.84
N LYS A 726 -13.74 19.38 15.96
CA LYS A 726 -14.84 20.36 16.03
C LYS A 726 -15.65 20.33 17.32
N ASP A 727 -15.63 19.23 18.06
CA ASP A 727 -16.51 19.07 19.21
C ASP A 727 -16.16 20.06 20.32
N PRO A 728 -17.17 20.75 20.88
CA PRO A 728 -16.99 21.53 22.10
C PRO A 728 -16.51 20.66 23.26
N LYS A 729 -15.60 21.20 24.08
CA LYS A 729 -15.15 20.52 25.30
C LYS A 729 -16.27 20.41 26.33
N CYS A 730 -16.52 19.20 26.85
CA CYS A 730 -17.56 18.95 27.84
C CYS A 730 -17.16 17.86 28.86
N HIS A 731 -18.05 17.54 29.79
CA HIS A 731 -17.86 16.41 30.70
C HIS A 731 -18.44 15.13 30.06
N HIS A 732 -17.66 14.06 30.10
CA HIS A 732 -18.01 12.75 29.59
C HIS A 732 -18.27 11.79 30.75
N ASP A 733 -19.39 11.07 30.70
CA ASP A 733 -19.86 10.18 31.75
C ASP A 733 -19.75 8.73 31.28
N PHE A 734 -19.13 7.86 32.08
CA PHE A 734 -18.90 6.45 31.75
C PHE A 734 -19.45 5.56 32.87
N VAL A 735 -20.32 4.63 32.51
CA VAL A 735 -20.95 3.71 33.44
C VAL A 735 -20.09 2.47 33.60
N SER A 736 -19.82 2.09 34.85
CA SER A 736 -18.96 0.96 35.14
C SER A 736 -19.66 -0.38 35.03
N THR A 737 -18.90 -1.41 34.65
CA THR A 737 -19.31 -2.81 34.85
C THR A 737 -19.39 -3.20 36.33
N GLY A 738 -18.76 -2.44 37.24
CA GLY A 738 -18.72 -2.78 38.66
C GLY A 738 -17.74 -3.91 39.01
N VAL A 739 -16.99 -4.43 38.04
CA VAL A 739 -16.03 -5.53 38.23
C VAL A 739 -14.63 -4.97 38.03
N VAL A 740 -13.76 -5.23 39.00
CA VAL A 740 -12.34 -4.85 38.93
C VAL A 740 -11.50 -6.12 38.97
N ASN A 741 -10.70 -6.34 37.92
CA ASN A 741 -9.87 -7.53 37.79
C ASN A 741 -8.62 -7.51 38.70
N ASP A 742 -7.75 -8.51 38.55
CA ASP A 742 -6.54 -8.68 39.37
C ASP A 742 -5.47 -7.61 39.06
N GLU A 743 -5.56 -6.94 37.91
CA GLU A 743 -4.66 -5.86 37.47
C GLU A 743 -5.21 -4.47 37.86
N ASN A 744 -6.24 -4.42 38.71
CA ASN A 744 -6.99 -3.22 39.08
C ASN A 744 -7.61 -2.48 37.89
N GLN A 745 -8.00 -3.21 36.85
CA GLN A 745 -8.70 -2.65 35.69
C GLN A 745 -10.20 -2.80 35.84
N VAL A 746 -10.94 -1.82 35.34
CA VAL A 746 -12.39 -1.78 35.27
C VAL A 746 -12.82 -1.40 33.86
N ILE A 747 -13.83 -2.10 33.34
CA ILE A 747 -14.43 -1.78 32.06
C ILE A 747 -15.53 -0.74 32.27
N VAL A 748 -15.59 0.26 31.40
CA VAL A 748 -16.58 1.33 31.43
C VAL A 748 -17.23 1.49 30.05
N TYR A 749 -18.49 1.93 30.05
CA TYR A 749 -19.28 2.14 28.85
C TYR A 749 -19.84 3.57 28.81
N TYR A 750 -19.65 4.25 27.69
CA TYR A 750 -19.92 5.67 27.57
C TYR A 750 -21.43 5.98 27.51
N ALA A 751 -21.86 6.97 28.29
CA ALA A 751 -23.23 7.47 28.28
C ALA A 751 -23.41 8.55 27.20
N GLY A 752 -23.51 8.10 25.93
CA GLY A 752 -23.73 8.95 24.76
C GLY A 752 -25.11 9.60 24.69
N ASN A 753 -25.30 10.51 23.73
CA ASN A 753 -26.54 11.25 23.48
C ASN A 753 -26.67 11.61 21.98
N PHE A 754 -27.79 11.26 21.34
CA PHE A 754 -28.06 11.50 19.91
C PHE A 754 -28.26 12.96 19.54
N ASN A 755 -28.64 13.83 20.47
CA ASN A 755 -28.97 15.23 20.22
C ASN A 755 -27.85 16.20 20.67
N ASN A 756 -26.71 15.68 21.14
CA ASN A 756 -25.58 16.47 21.60
C ASN A 756 -24.30 16.04 20.89
N ILE A 757 -23.82 16.89 19.98
CA ILE A 757 -22.68 16.59 19.10
C ILE A 757 -21.42 16.12 19.85
N SER A 758 -21.08 16.75 20.98
CA SER A 758 -19.94 16.34 21.82
C SER A 758 -20.10 14.97 22.49
N LYS A 759 -21.27 14.33 22.36
CA LYS A 759 -21.66 13.08 23.03
C LYS A 759 -22.27 12.06 22.07
N GLN A 760 -22.23 12.29 20.76
CA GLN A 760 -22.78 11.40 19.73
C GLN A 760 -21.87 10.19 19.46
N TYR A 761 -21.49 9.46 20.51
CA TYR A 761 -20.57 8.33 20.40
C TYR A 761 -21.00 7.10 21.19
N GLY A 762 -20.68 5.92 20.67
CA GLY A 762 -20.64 4.65 21.39
C GLY A 762 -19.20 4.30 21.73
N THR A 763 -18.90 4.05 23.02
CA THR A 763 -17.53 3.74 23.44
C THR A 763 -17.48 2.78 24.62
N VAL A 764 -16.62 1.78 24.50
CA VAL A 764 -16.22 0.88 25.58
C VAL A 764 -14.74 1.08 25.81
N ALA A 765 -14.33 1.18 27.08
CA ALA A 765 -12.93 1.37 27.46
C ALA A 765 -12.57 0.58 28.73
N THR A 766 -11.29 0.23 28.84
CA THR A 766 -10.70 -0.37 30.04
C THR A 766 -9.82 0.67 30.72
N LEU A 767 -10.15 0.98 31.97
CA LEU A 767 -9.41 1.93 32.80
C LEU A 767 -8.73 1.21 33.96
N GLN A 768 -7.48 1.55 34.26
CA GLN A 768 -6.72 0.98 35.37
C GLN A 768 -6.57 1.99 36.51
N PHE A 769 -6.90 1.57 37.73
CA PHE A 769 -6.59 2.35 38.92
C PHE A 769 -5.08 2.37 39.16
N ASN A 770 -4.51 3.56 39.38
CA ASN A 770 -3.08 3.71 39.68
C ASN A 770 -2.69 3.30 41.10
N SER A 771 -3.67 2.99 41.96
CA SER A 771 -3.43 2.61 43.35
C SER A 771 -4.39 1.52 43.80
N ASP A 772 -3.85 0.49 44.44
CA ASP A 772 -4.62 -0.54 45.15
C ASP A 772 -5.62 0.06 46.15
N SER A 773 -5.26 1.19 46.78
CA SER A 773 -6.15 1.86 47.74
C SER A 773 -7.41 2.42 47.07
N GLN A 774 -7.28 3.00 45.88
CA GLN A 774 -8.40 3.54 45.11
C GLN A 774 -9.26 2.39 44.56
N ALA A 775 -8.62 1.31 44.06
CA ALA A 775 -9.32 0.11 43.64
C ALA A 775 -10.12 -0.55 44.78
N LYS A 776 -9.54 -0.61 45.99
CA LYS A 776 -10.23 -1.12 47.20
C LYS A 776 -11.39 -0.24 47.64
N ALA A 777 -11.22 1.09 47.63
CA ALA A 777 -12.29 2.03 47.96
C ALA A 777 -13.47 1.90 46.98
N TYR A 778 -13.16 1.76 45.69
CA TYR A 778 -14.14 1.48 44.65
C TYR A 778 -14.89 0.15 44.90
N LYS A 779 -14.15 -0.96 45.09
CA LYS A 779 -14.72 -2.29 45.37
C LYS A 779 -15.64 -2.26 46.59
N SER A 780 -15.18 -1.67 47.70
CA SER A 780 -15.98 -1.53 48.92
C SER A 780 -17.27 -0.74 48.70
N LYS A 781 -17.21 0.34 47.90
CA LYS A 781 -18.42 1.11 47.57
C LYS A 781 -19.38 0.32 46.68
N GLN A 782 -18.85 -0.40 45.69
CA GLN A 782 -19.63 -1.28 44.82
C GLN A 782 -20.32 -2.38 45.63
N ASP A 783 -19.62 -3.07 46.53
CA ASP A 783 -20.18 -4.12 47.38
C ASP A 783 -21.30 -3.57 48.31
N SER A 784 -21.11 -2.37 48.84
CA SER A 784 -22.13 -1.67 49.63
C SER A 784 -23.40 -1.38 48.81
N LEU A 785 -23.26 -1.01 47.54
CA LEU A 785 -24.41 -0.78 46.65
C LEU A 785 -25.11 -2.10 46.30
N MET A 786 -24.36 -3.19 46.12
CA MET A 786 -24.89 -4.51 45.83
C MET A 786 -25.73 -5.11 46.97
N THR A 787 -25.48 -4.70 48.21
CA THR A 787 -26.14 -5.23 49.43
C THR A 787 -27.39 -4.45 49.86
N THR A 788 -27.60 -3.22 49.36
CA THR A 788 -28.55 -2.26 49.95
C THR A 788 -29.77 -1.90 49.10
N SER A 789 -29.85 -2.28 47.81
CA SER A 789 -30.93 -1.85 46.92
C SER A 789 -31.52 -2.94 46.03
N ALA A 790 -32.85 -2.88 45.81
CA ALA A 790 -33.59 -3.69 44.83
C ALA A 790 -33.49 -3.15 43.38
N GLN A 791 -33.07 -1.90 43.19
CA GLN A 791 -32.82 -1.26 41.89
C GLN A 791 -31.55 -0.41 41.98
N GLN A 792 -30.46 -0.87 41.36
CA GLN A 792 -29.10 -0.44 41.68
C GLN A 792 -28.64 0.68 40.75
N ASP A 793 -28.47 1.89 41.28
CA ASP A 793 -27.78 2.96 40.56
C ASP A 793 -26.30 2.56 40.35
N PRO A 794 -25.79 2.60 39.10
CA PRO A 794 -24.43 2.19 38.83
C PRO A 794 -23.42 3.25 39.28
N ILE A 795 -22.16 2.85 39.44
CA ILE A 795 -21.08 3.82 39.60
C ILE A 795 -20.73 4.43 38.24
N VAL A 796 -20.68 5.76 38.20
CA VAL A 796 -20.39 6.55 36.99
C VAL A 796 -19.10 7.32 37.18
N PHE A 797 -18.20 7.22 36.20
CA PHE A 797 -16.96 7.96 36.09
C PHE A 797 -17.19 9.19 35.23
N ARG A 798 -16.92 10.39 35.74
CA ARG A 798 -16.99 11.64 34.97
C ARG A 798 -15.60 12.19 34.71
N SER A 799 -15.30 12.46 33.45
CA SER A 799 -14.04 13.11 33.03
C SER A 799 -13.97 14.58 33.45
N LYS A 800 -12.77 15.17 33.39
CA LYS A 800 -12.63 16.63 33.31
C LYS A 800 -13.16 17.15 31.97
N LYS A 801 -13.29 18.47 31.84
CA LYS A 801 -13.79 19.08 30.60
C LYS A 801 -12.76 18.91 29.48
N SER A 802 -13.06 18.07 28.50
CA SER A 802 -12.24 17.85 27.31
C SER A 802 -13.10 17.44 26.11
N THR A 803 -12.50 17.11 24.97
CA THR A 803 -13.19 16.34 23.93
C THR A 803 -13.20 14.86 24.31
N LEU A 804 -14.12 14.05 23.78
CA LEU A 804 -14.14 12.61 24.10
C LEU A 804 -12.87 11.92 23.59
N HIS A 805 -12.39 12.32 22.41
CA HIS A 805 -11.13 11.83 21.85
C HIS A 805 -9.97 12.08 22.83
N ASP A 806 -9.80 13.31 23.33
CA ASP A 806 -8.68 13.65 24.21
C ASP A 806 -8.72 12.91 25.56
N VAL A 807 -9.89 12.49 26.05
CA VAL A 807 -10.00 11.66 27.26
C VAL A 807 -9.32 10.29 27.08
N PHE A 808 -9.25 9.79 25.84
CA PHE A 808 -8.70 8.47 25.54
C PHE A 808 -7.36 8.51 24.81
N PHE A 809 -7.17 9.49 23.94
CA PHE A 809 -6.12 9.55 22.93
C PHE A 809 -5.40 10.91 22.90
N GLY A 810 -5.53 11.73 23.96
CA GLY A 810 -4.90 13.06 24.08
C GLY A 810 -3.41 12.98 24.43
N GLU A 811 -2.95 13.75 25.42
CA GLU A 811 -1.62 13.55 26.05
C GLU A 811 -1.44 12.12 26.64
N SER A 812 -2.55 11.37 26.69
CA SER A 812 -2.69 9.97 27.07
C SER A 812 -2.40 8.95 25.96
N GLU A 813 -1.64 9.27 24.89
CA GLU A 813 -1.13 8.27 23.93
C GLU A 813 -0.17 7.29 24.65
N TYR A 814 -0.76 6.41 25.46
CA TYR A 814 -0.20 5.30 26.24
C TYR A 814 1.14 5.55 26.98
N GLY A 815 1.45 6.82 27.29
CA GLY A 815 2.47 7.23 28.24
C GLY A 815 2.07 6.97 29.70
N ASP A 816 2.97 7.22 30.64
CA ASP A 816 2.73 7.11 32.10
C ASP A 816 1.76 8.18 32.66
N GLU A 817 1.14 8.96 31.78
CA GLU A 817 0.26 10.08 32.11
C GLU A 817 -1.18 9.63 32.44
N LYS A 818 -1.86 10.45 33.23
CA LYS A 818 -2.96 10.02 34.10
C LYS A 818 -4.21 10.85 33.84
N GLU A 819 -5.31 10.18 33.58
CA GLU A 819 -6.63 10.82 33.50
C GLU A 819 -7.31 10.85 34.87
N VAL A 820 -8.01 11.95 35.15
CA VAL A 820 -8.67 12.18 36.44
C VAL A 820 -10.18 12.04 36.28
N PHE A 821 -10.74 11.05 36.95
CA PHE A 821 -12.18 10.79 36.97
C PHE A 821 -12.79 11.06 38.34
N ASP A 822 -13.90 11.79 38.34
CA ASP A 822 -14.75 11.98 39.51
C ASP A 822 -15.84 10.89 39.50
N LEU A 823 -15.97 10.11 40.57
CA LEU A 823 -16.86 8.95 40.63
C LEU A 823 -18.14 9.27 41.41
N TYR A 824 -19.29 8.94 40.83
CA TYR A 824 -20.63 9.22 41.35
C TYR A 824 -21.45 7.94 41.47
N ILE A 825 -22.51 8.00 42.29
CA ILE A 825 -23.56 6.97 42.34
C ILE A 825 -24.69 7.48 41.45
N GLY A 826 -25.01 6.76 40.39
CA GLY A 826 -25.93 7.19 39.35
C GLY A 826 -25.33 8.26 38.43
N LEU A 827 -26.05 8.57 37.35
CA LEU A 827 -25.61 9.60 36.40
C LEU A 827 -25.68 10.99 37.05
N PRO A 828 -24.58 11.77 37.05
CA PRO A 828 -24.53 12.98 37.86
C PRO A 828 -25.37 14.11 37.25
N SER A 829 -26.16 14.78 38.10
CA SER A 829 -26.95 15.97 37.77
C SER A 829 -26.29 17.23 38.34
N HIS A 830 -26.88 18.40 38.08
CA HIS A 830 -26.34 19.66 38.55
C HIS A 830 -26.30 19.69 40.10
N GLY A 831 -25.09 19.82 40.68
CA GLY A 831 -24.87 19.85 42.13
C GLY A 831 -24.54 18.49 42.77
N SER A 832 -24.51 17.39 42.01
CA SER A 832 -23.99 16.10 42.50
C SER A 832 -22.54 16.24 42.99
N LYS A 833 -22.20 15.58 44.10
CA LYS A 833 -20.82 15.50 44.62
C LYS A 833 -20.25 14.10 44.37
N PRO A 834 -19.01 13.97 43.88
CA PRO A 834 -18.39 12.66 43.74
C PRO A 834 -18.12 12.07 45.12
N PHE A 835 -18.24 10.75 45.24
CA PHE A 835 -17.86 10.05 46.47
C PHE A 835 -16.35 9.77 46.52
N MET A 836 -15.68 9.75 45.36
CA MET A 836 -14.22 9.69 45.25
C MET A 836 -13.73 10.30 43.92
N THR A 837 -12.46 10.65 43.87
CA THR A 837 -11.75 11.01 42.63
C THR A 837 -10.59 10.03 42.44
N ALA A 838 -10.44 9.51 41.22
CA ALA A 838 -9.42 8.52 40.87
C ALA A 838 -8.50 9.03 39.75
N ASN A 839 -7.21 8.76 39.88
CA ASN A 839 -6.26 8.92 38.79
C ASN A 839 -6.13 7.56 38.12
N MET A 840 -6.42 7.49 36.83
CA MET A 840 -6.51 6.23 36.11
C MET A 840 -5.72 6.29 34.81
N LYS A 841 -5.26 5.13 34.36
CA LYS A 841 -4.64 4.94 33.05
C LYS A 841 -5.66 4.36 32.10
N VAL A 842 -5.76 4.89 30.88
CA VAL A 842 -6.51 4.25 29.79
C VAL A 842 -5.67 3.09 29.27
N VAL A 843 -6.17 1.86 29.42
CA VAL A 843 -5.46 0.64 29.02
C VAL A 843 -5.90 0.19 27.64
N ASP A 844 -7.19 0.32 27.35
CA ASP A 844 -7.78 -0.18 26.11
C ASP A 844 -9.04 0.61 25.73
N VAL A 845 -9.29 0.77 24.43
CA VAL A 845 -10.51 1.36 23.86
C VAL A 845 -10.98 0.47 22.71
N PRO A 846 -11.62 -0.68 23.01
CA PRO A 846 -12.04 -1.65 22.00
C PRO A 846 -13.21 -1.20 21.13
N GLN A 847 -13.89 -0.09 21.43
CA GLN A 847 -14.97 0.47 20.60
C GLN A 847 -14.96 1.99 20.71
N TYR A 848 -14.96 2.71 19.58
CA TYR A 848 -15.05 4.18 19.51
C TYR A 848 -15.76 4.58 18.20
N GLU A 849 -17.06 4.84 18.26
CA GLU A 849 -17.91 4.97 17.07
C GLU A 849 -18.83 6.17 17.17
N HIS A 850 -19.04 6.89 16.07
CA HIS A 850 -19.98 8.00 15.99
C HIS A 850 -21.40 7.48 15.72
N PHE A 851 -22.42 8.12 16.28
CA PHE A 851 -23.82 7.81 15.96
C PHE A 851 -24.18 8.35 14.59
N ASP A 852 -24.35 7.46 13.61
CA ASP A 852 -24.69 7.82 12.23
C ASP A 852 -25.72 6.85 11.61
N ASP A 853 -26.26 5.94 12.43
CA ASP A 853 -27.25 4.97 11.98
C ASP A 853 -28.65 5.59 11.92
N ASP A 854 -29.26 5.36 10.79
CA ASP A 854 -30.42 6.11 10.32
C ASP A 854 -31.66 5.18 10.25
N GLU A 855 -31.41 3.88 10.44
CA GLU A 855 -32.34 2.76 10.51
C GLU A 855 -31.96 1.87 11.70
N TYR A 856 -32.95 1.19 12.27
CA TYR A 856 -32.68 0.16 13.28
C TYR A 856 -32.15 -1.12 12.61
N PRO A 857 -31.27 -1.89 13.29
CA PRO A 857 -30.83 -3.19 12.80
C PRO A 857 -31.99 -4.19 12.83
N GLU A 858 -31.87 -5.27 12.06
CA GLU A 858 -32.88 -6.35 12.04
C GLU A 858 -33.04 -6.98 13.44
N PHE A 859 -31.91 -7.25 14.10
CA PHE A 859 -31.82 -7.83 15.44
C PHE A 859 -31.10 -6.88 16.39
N LEU A 860 -31.41 -6.99 17.68
CA LEU A 860 -30.77 -6.20 18.71
C LEU A 860 -29.27 -6.52 18.80
N SER A 861 -28.42 -5.50 18.67
CA SER A 861 -26.95 -5.62 18.59
C SER A 861 -26.26 -5.20 19.89
N TYR A 862 -25.26 -5.98 20.30
CA TYR A 862 -24.40 -5.68 21.44
C TYR A 862 -22.92 -5.84 21.08
N PHE A 863 -22.05 -5.10 21.75
CA PHE A 863 -20.62 -5.33 21.75
C PHE A 863 -20.25 -6.28 22.90
N LEU A 864 -19.70 -7.44 22.60
CA LEU A 864 -19.21 -8.42 23.56
C LEU A 864 -17.73 -8.16 23.83
N TYR A 865 -17.39 -7.83 25.09
CA TYR A 865 -16.02 -7.55 25.51
C TYR A 865 -15.78 -7.97 26.98
N GLY A 866 -14.54 -8.30 27.31
CA GLY A 866 -14.19 -8.76 28.66
C GLY A 866 -12.80 -9.41 28.75
N ASP A 867 -12.61 -10.25 29.76
CA ASP A 867 -11.38 -11.00 30.01
C ASP A 867 -11.64 -12.50 30.25
N LYS A 868 -10.61 -13.25 30.69
CA LYS A 868 -10.74 -14.70 30.95
C LYS A 868 -11.80 -15.05 32.01
N LYS A 869 -12.16 -14.13 32.90
CA LYS A 869 -13.07 -14.36 34.03
C LYS A 869 -14.45 -13.80 33.75
N ASP A 870 -14.54 -12.59 33.22
CA ASP A 870 -15.80 -11.85 33.10
C ASP A 870 -16.08 -11.45 31.64
N ALA A 871 -17.31 -11.67 31.19
CA ALA A 871 -17.78 -11.32 29.86
C ALA A 871 -18.99 -10.37 29.94
N PHE A 872 -18.98 -9.32 29.13
CA PHE A 872 -20.01 -8.27 29.15
C PHE A 872 -20.56 -8.01 27.75
N LEU A 873 -21.86 -7.74 27.67
CA LEU A 873 -22.52 -7.19 26.50
C LEU A 873 -22.83 -5.71 26.75
N PHE A 874 -22.45 -4.85 25.81
CA PHE A 874 -22.76 -3.42 25.81
C PHE A 874 -23.71 -3.16 24.65
N HIS A 875 -24.94 -2.69 24.90
CA HIS A 875 -25.87 -2.40 23.80
C HIS A 875 -25.24 -1.41 22.83
N ILE A 876 -25.46 -1.56 21.53
CA ILE A 876 -24.94 -0.60 20.55
C ILE A 876 -26.11 0.27 20.06
N PRO A 877 -26.21 1.54 20.50
CA PRO A 877 -27.22 2.45 20.03
C PRO A 877 -27.12 2.64 18.52
N THR A 878 -28.27 2.75 17.87
CA THR A 878 -28.34 2.89 16.41
C THR A 878 -29.13 4.14 16.05
N LYS A 879 -30.39 4.22 16.44
CA LYS A 879 -31.30 5.29 16.01
C LYS A 879 -32.14 5.84 17.15
N ASN A 880 -32.27 7.17 17.21
CA ASN A 880 -33.17 7.83 18.16
C ASN A 880 -34.66 7.52 17.83
N PRO A 881 -35.46 6.98 18.79
CA PRO A 881 -35.10 6.69 20.18
C PRO A 881 -34.48 5.31 20.42
N ASP A 882 -33.46 5.22 21.27
CA ASP A 882 -32.80 3.96 21.67
C ASP A 882 -32.55 3.89 23.20
N PHE A 883 -31.72 2.97 23.68
CA PHE A 883 -31.34 2.88 25.10
C PHE A 883 -29.86 2.58 25.32
N LEU A 884 -29.42 2.57 26.59
CA LEU A 884 -28.10 2.12 27.00
C LEU A 884 -28.20 1.01 28.07
N GLN A 885 -27.49 -0.09 27.84
CA GLN A 885 -27.48 -1.24 28.74
C GLN A 885 -26.12 -1.94 28.78
N ILE A 886 -25.69 -2.35 29.98
CA ILE A 886 -24.57 -3.26 30.21
C ILE A 886 -25.12 -4.57 30.77
N VAL A 887 -24.69 -5.70 30.24
CA VAL A 887 -25.10 -7.04 30.69
C VAL A 887 -23.86 -7.84 31.05
N LYS A 888 -23.76 -8.32 32.28
CA LYS A 888 -22.75 -9.30 32.70
C LYS A 888 -23.27 -10.70 32.45
N LEU A 889 -22.46 -11.54 31.79
CA LEU A 889 -22.78 -12.92 31.51
C LEU A 889 -22.27 -13.86 32.62
N ASP A 890 -23.05 -14.91 32.91
CA ASP A 890 -22.67 -16.02 33.80
C ASP A 890 -21.76 -17.00 33.03
N GLY A 891 -20.53 -16.52 32.78
CA GLY A 891 -19.48 -17.25 32.07
C GLY A 891 -19.24 -16.79 30.63
N THR A 892 -18.12 -17.26 30.07
CA THR A 892 -17.67 -16.93 28.72
C THR A 892 -18.50 -17.66 27.65
N PRO A 893 -19.01 -16.96 26.61
CA PRO A 893 -19.72 -17.60 25.51
C PRO A 893 -18.84 -18.61 24.76
N LYS A 894 -19.44 -19.71 24.29
CA LYS A 894 -18.73 -20.65 23.40
C LYS A 894 -18.40 -19.97 22.07
N GLY A 895 -17.24 -20.28 21.50
CA GLY A 895 -16.79 -19.80 20.19
C GLY A 895 -15.95 -18.53 20.18
N VAL A 896 -15.68 -17.92 21.35
CA VAL A 896 -14.84 -16.71 21.46
C VAL A 896 -13.32 -17.01 21.50
N GLY A 897 -12.92 -18.28 21.38
CA GLY A 897 -11.53 -18.72 21.40
C GLY A 897 -11.35 -20.21 21.09
N THR A 898 -10.10 -20.69 21.04
CA THR A 898 -9.70 -22.10 20.77
C THR A 898 -9.16 -22.79 22.03
N GLU A 899 -8.83 -24.09 21.95
CA GLU A 899 -8.25 -24.85 23.07
C GLU A 899 -6.99 -24.20 23.67
N GLY A 900 -6.16 -23.54 22.84
CA GLY A 900 -4.95 -22.84 23.27
C GLY A 900 -5.16 -21.37 23.68
N ASN A 901 -6.22 -20.71 23.21
CA ASN A 901 -6.50 -19.30 23.50
C ASN A 901 -8.01 -19.05 23.61
N LYS A 902 -8.55 -19.28 24.82
CA LYS A 902 -10.01 -19.38 25.07
C LYS A 902 -10.77 -18.06 25.06
N ASP A 903 -10.08 -16.92 25.10
CA ASP A 903 -10.66 -15.58 25.30
C ASP A 903 -10.24 -14.55 24.24
N LEU A 904 -9.69 -14.99 23.10
CA LEU A 904 -9.11 -14.07 22.10
C LEU A 904 -10.12 -13.05 21.56
N LEU A 905 -11.29 -13.49 21.10
CA LEU A 905 -12.31 -12.57 20.57
C LEU A 905 -12.90 -11.69 21.67
N LEU A 906 -13.00 -12.23 22.90
CA LEU A 906 -13.50 -11.49 24.03
C LEU A 906 -12.58 -10.31 24.41
N LYS A 907 -11.26 -10.52 24.36
CA LYS A 907 -10.25 -9.46 24.53
C LYS A 907 -10.19 -8.47 23.37
N LYS A 908 -10.53 -8.91 22.16
CA LYS A 908 -10.57 -8.00 21.00
C LYS A 908 -11.83 -7.14 21.00
N GLY A 909 -12.93 -7.68 21.53
CA GLY A 909 -14.25 -7.10 21.41
C GLY A 909 -14.86 -7.45 20.05
N ILE A 910 -16.11 -7.89 20.06
CA ILE A 910 -16.84 -8.25 18.83
C ILE A 910 -18.30 -7.83 18.93
N GLU A 911 -18.90 -7.46 17.81
CA GLU A 911 -20.34 -7.27 17.73
C GLU A 911 -21.07 -8.63 17.71
N VAL A 912 -22.18 -8.71 18.46
CA VAL A 912 -23.03 -9.89 18.58
C VAL A 912 -24.49 -9.48 18.47
N TYR A 913 -25.32 -10.39 17.97
CA TYR A 913 -26.74 -10.16 17.72
C TYR A 913 -27.60 -11.07 18.58
N LEU A 914 -28.77 -10.58 19.01
CA LEU A 914 -29.79 -11.40 19.67
C LEU A 914 -30.92 -11.68 18.67
N PRO A 915 -30.89 -12.81 17.93
CA PRO A 915 -31.86 -13.10 16.87
C PRO A 915 -33.31 -13.21 17.37
N GLU A 916 -33.50 -13.43 18.67
CA GLU A 916 -34.82 -13.52 19.31
C GLU A 916 -35.49 -12.14 19.51
N ILE A 917 -34.76 -11.04 19.33
CA ILE A 917 -35.24 -9.68 19.64
C ILE A 917 -35.02 -8.78 18.43
N SER A 918 -36.10 -8.14 17.95
CA SER A 918 -35.99 -7.14 16.88
C SER A 918 -35.12 -5.97 17.34
N GLY A 919 -34.25 -5.48 16.46
CA GLY A 919 -33.52 -4.24 16.70
C GLY A 919 -34.39 -3.00 16.59
N SER A 920 -35.55 -3.10 15.93
CA SER A 920 -36.50 -1.99 15.81
C SER A 920 -37.31 -1.77 17.09
N TRP A 921 -37.52 -0.50 17.42
CA TRP A 921 -38.45 -0.12 18.46
C TRP A 921 -39.88 -0.04 17.91
N PRO A 922 -40.90 -0.61 18.58
CA PRO A 922 -42.28 -0.49 18.12
C PRO A 922 -42.72 0.98 18.05
N GLU A 923 -43.20 1.43 16.88
CA GLU A 923 -43.56 2.83 16.59
C GLU A 923 -44.66 3.40 17.52
N ASP A 924 -45.33 2.56 18.30
CA ASP A 924 -46.46 2.87 19.17
C ASP A 924 -46.09 3.12 20.66
N HIS A 925 -44.82 2.98 21.04
CA HIS A 925 -44.37 3.18 22.42
C HIS A 925 -43.67 4.54 22.65
N LYS A 926 -44.29 5.39 23.50
CA LYS A 926 -43.71 6.67 23.95
C LYS A 926 -42.54 6.55 24.93
N GLU A 927 -42.27 5.37 25.48
CA GLU A 927 -41.21 5.14 26.47
C GLU A 927 -40.36 3.93 26.09
N VAL A 928 -39.03 4.12 26.04
CA VAL A 928 -38.07 3.03 25.81
C VAL A 928 -37.96 2.16 27.08
N LYS A 929 -38.08 0.84 26.93
CA LYS A 929 -38.11 -0.14 28.04
C LYS A 929 -37.08 -1.23 27.82
N ASP A 930 -36.70 -1.91 28.90
CA ASP A 930 -35.74 -3.00 28.84
C ASP A 930 -36.25 -4.19 27.97
N PRO A 931 -35.60 -4.50 26.84
CA PRO A 931 -36.02 -5.59 25.97
C PRO A 931 -35.64 -6.96 26.53
N LEU A 932 -34.67 -7.04 27.45
CA LEU A 932 -34.17 -8.31 27.98
C LEU A 932 -35.00 -8.81 29.19
N LYS A 933 -36.19 -9.36 28.93
CA LYS A 933 -37.12 -9.86 29.98
C LYS A 933 -36.77 -11.25 30.55
N ASN A 934 -36.12 -12.10 29.77
CA ASN A 934 -35.65 -13.44 30.14
C ASN A 934 -34.22 -13.42 30.72
N HIS A 935 -33.79 -14.54 31.32
CA HIS A 935 -32.43 -14.72 31.86
C HIS A 935 -31.47 -15.48 30.92
N LYS A 936 -31.96 -16.03 29.82
CA LYS A 936 -31.18 -16.80 28.85
C LYS A 936 -31.54 -16.34 27.45
N TYR A 937 -30.52 -16.19 26.61
CA TYR A 937 -30.66 -15.80 25.20
C TYR A 937 -29.68 -16.59 24.36
N GLU A 938 -30.02 -16.76 23.10
CA GLU A 938 -29.04 -17.06 22.07
C GLU A 938 -28.42 -15.75 21.54
N ILE A 939 -27.10 -15.74 21.39
CA ILE A 939 -26.37 -14.71 20.66
C ILE A 939 -25.73 -15.30 19.41
N THR A 940 -25.67 -14.53 18.33
CA THR A 940 -24.98 -14.88 17.09
C THR A 940 -23.86 -13.90 16.78
N PHE A 941 -22.71 -14.41 16.34
CA PHE A 941 -21.54 -13.60 15.99
C PHE A 941 -20.56 -14.38 15.11
N VAL A 942 -19.57 -13.70 14.54
CA VAL A 942 -18.50 -14.36 13.76
C VAL A 942 -17.39 -14.84 14.69
N GLY A 943 -17.19 -16.17 14.75
CA GLY A 943 -16.18 -16.85 15.56
C GLY A 943 -14.77 -16.74 14.99
N ILE A 944 -13.79 -17.34 15.69
CA ILE A 944 -12.35 -17.19 15.40
C ILE A 944 -11.96 -17.72 14.00
N ASP A 945 -12.71 -18.69 13.49
CA ASP A 945 -12.51 -19.31 12.17
C ASP A 945 -13.23 -18.55 11.04
N GLY A 946 -13.87 -17.41 11.34
CA GLY A 946 -14.66 -16.64 10.37
C GLY A 946 -16.04 -17.22 10.09
N GLU A 947 -16.47 -18.22 10.86
CA GLU A 947 -17.78 -18.86 10.77
C GLU A 947 -18.77 -18.27 11.77
N GLU A 948 -20.06 -18.26 11.41
CA GLU A 948 -21.12 -17.82 12.32
C GLU A 948 -21.30 -18.81 13.48
N VAL A 949 -21.26 -18.28 14.70
CA VAL A 949 -21.43 -19.03 15.96
C VAL A 949 -22.73 -18.59 16.61
N ALA A 950 -23.59 -19.55 16.92
CA ALA A 950 -24.72 -19.36 17.83
C ALA A 950 -24.34 -19.89 19.23
N SER A 951 -24.45 -19.04 20.24
CA SER A 951 -24.03 -19.34 21.61
C SER A 951 -25.13 -19.01 22.60
N LYS A 952 -25.48 -19.96 23.47
CA LYS A 952 -26.46 -19.72 24.54
C LYS A 952 -25.77 -19.08 25.73
N VAL A 953 -26.22 -17.89 26.09
CA VAL A 953 -25.69 -17.11 27.21
C VAL A 953 -26.73 -16.95 28.30
N LYS A 954 -26.27 -16.80 29.54
CA LYS A 954 -27.12 -16.55 30.71
C LYS A 954 -26.72 -15.21 31.31
N ILE A 955 -27.70 -14.36 31.60
CA ILE A 955 -27.50 -13.07 32.23
C ILE A 955 -27.29 -13.29 33.73
N GLU A 956 -26.14 -12.86 34.24
CA GLU A 956 -25.85 -12.79 35.68
C GLU A 956 -26.42 -11.50 36.26
N ARG A 957 -26.09 -10.36 35.65
CA ARG A 957 -26.53 -9.02 36.05
C ARG A 957 -26.74 -8.14 34.84
N LYS A 958 -27.64 -7.17 34.93
CA LYS A 958 -27.79 -6.11 33.93
C LYS A 958 -27.91 -4.75 34.60
N VAL A 959 -27.39 -3.74 33.93
CA VAL A 959 -27.45 -2.32 34.32
C VAL A 959 -28.13 -1.58 33.19
N TRP A 960 -29.35 -1.11 33.44
CA TRP A 960 -30.07 -0.18 32.57
C TRP A 960 -29.91 1.22 33.17
N PHE A 961 -29.34 2.16 32.42
CA PHE A 961 -28.91 3.42 33.05
C PHE A 961 -29.32 4.69 32.31
N ASP A 962 -29.70 4.65 31.04
CA ASP A 962 -30.37 5.79 30.43
C ASP A 962 -30.99 5.50 29.06
N GLY A 963 -32.30 5.70 28.93
CA GLY A 963 -32.99 5.82 27.64
C GLY A 963 -33.60 7.21 27.43
N ALA A 964 -33.61 8.08 28.45
CA ALA A 964 -34.12 9.44 28.32
C ALA A 964 -32.99 10.36 27.84
N LYS A 965 -31.85 10.41 28.53
CA LYS A 965 -30.71 11.25 28.12
C LYS A 965 -30.00 10.78 26.87
N LEU A 966 -30.19 9.54 26.42
CA LEU A 966 -29.69 9.16 25.10
C LEU A 966 -30.48 9.88 23.99
N ASN A 967 -31.78 10.10 24.22
CA ASN A 967 -32.75 10.54 23.22
C ASN A 967 -33.23 11.99 23.37
N ASP A 968 -33.05 12.60 24.56
CA ASP A 968 -33.30 14.01 24.90
C ASP A 968 -32.11 14.90 24.51
#